data_AF-A0A525C325-F1
#
_entry.id   AF-A0A525C325-F1
#
_cell.length_a   1.000
_cell.length_b   1.000
_cell.length_c   1.000
_cell.angle_alpha   90.00
_cell.angle_beta   90.00
_cell.angle_gamma   90.00
#
_symmetry.space_group_name_H-M   'P 1'
#
loop_
_entity.id
_entity.type
_entity.pdbx_description
1 polymer ?
#
loop_
_entity_poly.entity_id
_entity_poly.type
_entity_poly.pdbx_seq_one_letter_code
_entity_poly.pdbx_strand_id
1 'polypeptide(L)'
;MKRIYYLCGILFLGILTLSGVGCGGGDGDDNSNDTPELSSGDVVSFTLLQTTDVHHRALGAGASATYGTSNDSTVGGYARLATEINRIRRAKEGSGVPTLLVDSGDYLMGTIYDFSLSGVPIGLSFISIMEYDAITIGNHELDYGSGPLAGFYNAAIGTSGEGFDVPIVASNMITSSASSSDDDIEELIEDGYIVDTYVKTLPNGLKVGFVGLMGADAESCISQSAPLTFKNDLTDATEVAYIQAKVDYLRDTLGAHIVVALSHSGITDPGEGGQAGDDIALANAVTGIDIIASGHEHEKTESIITENETMIICAGDYGKNLAQLDVTVTIGTGVTDATLTNNAITSAITPDSHIEYMVGLIEDGINDAVTENGLPEVNEVIATTDSTNLGIPTVAEETGMGNLVADSLRFMNYAVEQGADSSATPVATVGVVAGGVIRGGFDAAQSISFADLYSILPLGMTMDPSQQDVLGYPLMKIYLTGQELENLAQFSAYVMASEDSAFIASLPATVTYYDGLSAAPGDAAYMTARLAEALYYQVLPALNNDYFMNVSGIQYSHAGSAGLYQVSEINLYNAADFTCAGAISGVGLVPPTAIDTSDTDTVYPVIIDLYALLMMHSETFSNVLTSLGIPVIARDEDGYPIFTDRDGNARLPDTTDYNDVVTLLNYRLDADPTAVGVQEVKEWQALYSFLTNALYSSELGTSVIPDAAYGSTAISTGDQSRVN
;
A
#
# COMPACT_ATOMS: atom_id res chain seq x y z
N MET A 1 9.74 -16.27 17.30
CA MET A 1 9.64 -15.00 18.08
C MET A 1 10.61 -14.87 19.27
N LYS A 2 10.53 -15.65 20.37
CA LYS A 2 11.39 -15.45 21.58
C LYS A 2 12.92 -15.49 21.35
N ARG A 3 13.40 -16.15 20.29
CA ARG A 3 14.83 -16.15 19.89
C ARG A 3 15.26 -14.92 19.10
N ILE A 4 14.38 -14.31 18.31
CA ILE A 4 14.62 -13.06 17.58
C ILE A 4 14.92 -11.94 18.59
N TYR A 5 14.10 -11.82 19.65
CA TYR A 5 14.35 -10.88 20.76
C TYR A 5 15.70 -11.12 21.47
N TYR A 6 16.14 -12.38 21.60
CA TYR A 6 17.39 -12.73 22.30
C TYR A 6 18.64 -12.51 21.45
N LEU A 7 18.60 -12.75 20.12
CA LEU A 7 19.75 -12.51 19.24
C LEU A 7 19.90 -11.03 18.90
N CYS A 8 18.80 -10.32 18.58
CA CYS A 8 18.84 -8.90 18.24
C CYS A 8 19.08 -8.00 19.47
N GLY A 9 18.49 -8.32 20.63
CA GLY A 9 18.72 -7.58 21.88
C GLY A 9 20.16 -7.67 22.41
N ILE A 10 20.90 -8.73 22.09
CA ILE A 10 22.33 -8.87 22.46
C ILE A 10 23.23 -8.09 21.47
N LEU A 11 22.82 -7.94 20.21
CA LEU A 11 23.58 -7.21 19.17
C LEU A 11 23.35 -5.69 19.24
N PHE A 12 22.14 -5.22 19.54
CA PHE A 12 21.86 -3.78 19.74
C PHE A 12 22.74 -3.18 20.86
N LEU A 13 22.92 -3.92 21.98
CA LEU A 13 23.87 -3.53 23.04
C LEU A 13 25.34 -3.69 22.64
N GLY A 14 25.66 -4.57 21.69
CA GLY A 14 27.03 -4.86 21.26
C GLY A 14 27.58 -3.83 20.27
N ILE A 15 26.75 -3.34 19.35
CA ILE A 15 27.16 -2.43 18.26
C ILE A 15 27.45 -1.02 18.78
N LEU A 16 26.71 -0.54 19.79
CA LEU A 16 27.01 0.72 20.49
C LEU A 16 28.40 0.72 21.19
N THR A 17 29.01 -0.45 21.42
CA THR A 17 30.29 -0.55 22.13
C THR A 17 31.52 -0.74 21.23
N LEU A 18 31.38 -0.89 19.91
CA LEU A 18 32.52 -1.20 19.01
C LEU A 18 33.00 -0.06 18.09
N SER A 19 32.47 1.15 18.20
CA SER A 19 33.03 2.35 17.55
C SER A 19 34.25 2.95 18.29
N GLY A 20 34.67 2.36 19.42
CA GLY A 20 35.77 2.85 20.25
C GLY A 20 37.08 2.06 20.12
N VAL A 21 37.81 2.15 19.00
CA VAL A 21 39.25 1.83 18.97
C VAL A 21 40.05 3.09 18.71
N GLY A 22 40.33 3.79 19.81
CA GLY A 22 41.21 4.94 19.84
C GLY A 22 42.66 4.58 19.51
N CYS A 23 43.25 5.37 18.62
CA CYS A 23 44.70 5.52 18.54
C CYS A 23 45.05 6.81 19.28
N GLY A 24 45.56 6.67 20.50
CA GLY A 24 45.91 7.80 21.36
C GLY A 24 47.16 8.55 20.88
N GLY A 25 47.15 9.87 21.05
CA GLY A 25 48.35 10.68 21.03
C GLY A 25 48.12 12.18 20.84
N GLY A 26 48.01 12.93 21.95
CA GLY A 26 48.30 14.37 21.98
C GLY A 26 47.31 15.20 22.80
N ASP A 27 47.61 15.41 24.08
CA ASP A 27 46.99 16.44 24.92
C ASP A 27 47.05 17.82 24.24
N GLY A 28 45.88 18.39 24.03
CA GLY A 28 45.65 19.76 23.60
C GLY A 28 44.20 20.13 23.92
N ASP A 29 43.96 20.51 25.18
CA ASP A 29 42.73 21.17 25.63
C ASP A 29 42.53 22.48 24.85
N ASP A 30 41.79 22.46 23.74
CA ASP A 30 40.97 23.56 23.24
C ASP A 30 40.03 23.06 22.13
N ASN A 31 38.73 22.96 22.41
CA ASN A 31 37.68 23.00 21.38
C ASN A 31 36.32 23.18 22.07
N SER A 32 35.96 24.43 22.36
CA SER A 32 34.55 24.82 22.32
C SER A 32 34.05 24.54 20.91
N ASN A 33 33.16 23.55 20.74
CA ASN A 33 32.38 23.35 19.52
C ASN A 33 31.40 24.53 19.38
N ASP A 34 31.91 25.71 19.03
CA ASP A 34 31.09 26.86 18.66
C ASP A 34 30.66 26.68 17.21
N THR A 35 29.49 26.08 17.01
CA THR A 35 28.79 26.13 15.72
C THR A 35 28.69 27.59 15.30
N PRO A 36 29.15 27.98 14.08
CA PRO A 36 29.24 29.38 13.71
C PRO A 36 27.84 30.01 13.65
N GLU A 37 27.69 31.21 14.22
CA GLU A 37 26.48 32.00 14.00
C GLU A 37 26.53 32.66 12.62
N LEU A 38 25.51 32.40 11.81
CA LEU A 38 25.40 32.97 10.46
C LEU A 38 24.70 34.33 10.47
N SER A 39 25.14 35.21 9.58
CA SER A 39 24.60 36.56 9.37
C SER A 39 24.12 36.74 7.93
N SER A 40 23.23 37.72 7.71
CA SER A 40 22.71 37.99 6.36
C SER A 40 23.86 38.29 5.36
N GLY A 41 23.81 37.61 4.22
CA GLY A 41 24.84 37.66 3.17
C GLY A 41 25.90 36.57 3.27
N ASP A 42 25.96 35.81 4.37
CA ASP A 42 26.83 34.62 4.45
C ASP A 42 26.35 33.56 3.46
N VAL A 43 27.31 32.88 2.82
CA VAL A 43 27.05 31.83 1.83
C VAL A 43 27.52 30.51 2.40
N VAL A 44 26.60 29.55 2.51
CA VAL A 44 26.86 28.21 3.02
C VAL A 44 26.21 27.16 2.12
N SER A 45 26.76 25.96 2.10
CA SER A 45 26.20 24.85 1.31
C SER A 45 25.89 23.64 2.19
N PHE A 46 24.93 22.83 1.78
CA PHE A 46 24.62 21.53 2.36
C PHE A 46 24.12 20.58 1.27
N THR A 47 24.12 19.28 1.57
CA THR A 47 23.53 18.26 0.70
C THR A 47 22.34 17.63 1.41
N LEU A 48 21.17 17.60 0.77
CA LEU A 48 20.01 16.83 1.22
C LEU A 48 19.97 15.52 0.44
N LEU A 49 19.99 14.40 1.16
CA LEU A 49 19.73 13.07 0.63
C LEU A 49 18.33 12.66 1.01
N GLN A 50 17.58 12.11 0.06
CA GLN A 50 16.19 11.73 0.28
C GLN A 50 15.90 10.32 -0.24
N THR A 51 15.16 9.57 0.57
CA THR A 51 14.41 8.36 0.21
C THR A 51 12.92 8.57 0.49
N THR A 52 12.09 7.72 -0.09
CA THR A 52 10.64 7.64 0.13
C THR A 52 10.16 6.31 -0.42
N ASP A 53 8.99 5.86 0.00
CA ASP A 53 8.26 4.73 -0.60
C ASP A 53 9.14 3.48 -0.71
N VAL A 54 9.99 3.25 0.29
CA VAL A 54 10.94 2.13 0.29
C VAL A 54 10.18 0.80 0.41
N HIS A 55 8.97 0.82 1.00
CA HIS A 55 8.05 -0.32 1.10
C HIS A 55 8.71 -1.59 1.62
N HIS A 56 9.52 -1.41 2.67
CA HIS A 56 10.20 -2.47 3.38
C HIS A 56 11.09 -3.41 2.52
N ARG A 57 11.55 -2.96 1.34
CA ARG A 57 12.30 -3.79 0.39
C ARG A 57 13.77 -3.95 0.78
N ALA A 58 14.03 -4.79 1.78
CA ALA A 58 15.39 -4.96 2.31
C ALA A 58 16.42 -5.49 1.29
N LEU A 59 15.99 -6.36 0.37
CA LEU A 59 16.79 -6.86 -0.76
C LEU A 59 16.59 -6.06 -2.06
N GLY A 60 15.81 -4.97 -2.00
CA GLY A 60 15.42 -4.19 -3.15
C GLY A 60 14.23 -4.77 -3.92
N ALA A 61 13.97 -4.21 -5.09
CA ALA A 61 12.92 -4.63 -6.02
C ALA A 61 13.49 -5.56 -7.11
N GLY A 62 12.68 -6.54 -7.52
CA GLY A 62 13.02 -7.61 -8.44
C GLY A 62 12.95 -8.98 -7.77
N ALA A 63 13.34 -10.03 -8.48
CA ALA A 63 13.27 -11.40 -7.99
C ALA A 63 14.19 -11.63 -6.78
N SER A 64 13.60 -11.81 -5.59
CA SER A 64 14.30 -11.89 -4.31
C SER A 64 15.40 -12.97 -4.29
N ALA A 65 15.10 -14.15 -4.81
CA ALA A 65 16.05 -15.28 -4.88
C ALA A 65 17.31 -15.01 -5.72
N THR A 66 17.34 -13.92 -6.51
CA THR A 66 18.51 -13.55 -7.31
C THR A 66 19.42 -12.53 -6.64
N TYR A 67 19.00 -11.92 -5.52
CA TYR A 67 19.80 -10.93 -4.80
C TYR A 67 21.17 -11.51 -4.38
N GLY A 68 22.24 -10.76 -4.64
CA GLY A 68 23.62 -11.15 -4.32
C GLY A 68 24.20 -12.29 -5.18
N THR A 69 23.43 -12.84 -6.13
CA THR A 69 23.87 -13.91 -7.01
C THR A 69 24.57 -13.40 -8.27
N SER A 70 25.10 -14.30 -9.12
CA SER A 70 25.72 -13.91 -10.39
C SER A 70 24.74 -13.35 -11.43
N ASN A 71 23.43 -13.55 -11.24
CA ASN A 71 22.35 -13.09 -12.12
C ASN A 71 21.44 -12.08 -11.42
N ASP A 72 21.97 -11.40 -10.41
CA ASP A 72 21.30 -10.36 -9.65
C ASP A 72 20.92 -9.16 -10.53
N SER A 73 19.63 -9.05 -10.81
CA SER A 73 19.01 -7.91 -11.50
C SER A 73 18.23 -7.01 -10.56
N THR A 74 18.33 -7.20 -9.24
CA THR A 74 17.56 -6.39 -8.29
C THR A 74 18.13 -4.97 -8.23
N VAL A 75 17.26 -4.03 -7.91
CA VAL A 75 17.58 -2.60 -7.71
C VAL A 75 17.14 -2.17 -6.32
N GLY A 76 17.88 -1.26 -5.70
CA GLY A 76 17.69 -0.91 -4.28
C GLY A 76 18.35 -1.90 -3.32
N GLY A 77 17.74 -2.02 -2.15
CA GLY A 77 18.20 -2.83 -1.01
C GLY A 77 19.01 -2.00 -0.01
N TYR A 78 18.73 -2.19 1.29
CA TYR A 78 19.29 -1.34 2.36
C TYR A 78 20.81 -1.36 2.39
N ALA A 79 21.44 -2.51 2.13
CA ALA A 79 22.90 -2.63 2.17
C ALA A 79 23.59 -1.84 1.05
N ARG A 80 22.99 -1.81 -0.16
CA ARG A 80 23.52 -1.01 -1.28
C ARG A 80 23.25 0.47 -1.08
N LEU A 81 22.05 0.80 -0.58
CA LEU A 81 21.67 2.17 -0.23
C LEU A 81 22.63 2.76 0.81
N ALA A 82 22.92 2.03 1.89
CA ALA A 82 23.87 2.42 2.93
C ALA A 82 25.28 2.67 2.37
N THR A 83 25.74 1.84 1.43
CA THR A 83 27.04 2.06 0.77
C THR A 83 27.05 3.37 0.01
N GLU A 84 25.99 3.67 -0.73
CA GLU A 84 25.90 4.89 -1.54
C GLU A 84 25.78 6.14 -0.67
N ILE A 85 24.95 6.12 0.38
CA ILE A 85 24.85 7.18 1.39
C ILE A 85 26.24 7.45 1.99
N ASN A 86 26.95 6.41 2.43
CA ASN A 86 28.28 6.55 3.02
C ASN A 86 29.34 7.01 2.00
N ARG A 87 29.19 6.66 0.72
CA ARG A 87 30.04 7.20 -0.36
C ARG A 87 29.84 8.70 -0.51
N ILE A 88 28.60 9.16 -0.53
CA ILE A 88 28.26 10.58 -0.68
C ILE A 88 28.70 11.37 0.56
N ARG A 89 28.35 10.92 1.77
CA ARG A 89 28.76 11.56 3.03
C ARG A 89 30.27 11.78 3.10
N ARG A 90 31.09 10.76 2.81
CA ARG A 90 32.57 10.89 2.78
C ARG A 90 33.06 11.88 1.72
N ALA A 91 32.43 11.91 0.54
CA ALA A 91 32.80 12.85 -0.51
C ALA A 91 32.48 14.30 -0.12
N LYS A 92 31.35 14.54 0.55
CA LYS A 92 30.91 15.86 1.02
C LYS A 92 31.70 16.33 2.24
N GLU A 93 31.98 15.44 3.19
CA GLU A 93 32.88 15.69 4.33
C GLU A 93 34.26 16.15 3.86
N GLY A 94 34.84 15.49 2.84
CA GLY A 94 36.11 15.88 2.25
C GLY A 94 36.13 17.31 1.64
N SER A 95 34.95 17.89 1.40
CA SER A 95 34.77 19.25 0.90
C SER A 95 34.21 20.22 1.96
N GLY A 96 34.03 19.77 3.21
CA GLY A 96 33.46 20.56 4.30
C GLY A 96 31.98 20.89 4.14
N VAL A 97 31.24 20.11 3.33
CA VAL A 97 29.80 20.30 3.10
C VAL A 97 29.03 19.31 3.98
N PRO A 98 28.18 19.77 4.91
CA PRO A 98 27.34 18.87 5.71
C PRO A 98 26.29 18.18 4.84
N THR A 99 25.94 16.94 5.20
CA THR A 99 24.91 16.14 4.55
C THR A 99 23.78 15.89 5.54
N LEU A 100 22.54 15.98 5.07
CA LEU A 100 21.33 15.56 5.74
C LEU A 100 20.74 14.36 5.01
N LEU A 101 20.20 13.39 5.75
CA LEU A 101 19.45 12.27 5.16
C LEU A 101 18.03 12.25 5.70
N VAL A 102 17.04 12.22 4.82
CA VAL A 102 15.61 12.25 5.20
C VAL A 102 14.81 11.19 4.47
N ASP A 103 13.69 10.80 5.08
CA ASP A 103 12.68 9.93 4.44
C ASP A 103 11.31 10.62 4.39
N SER A 104 10.62 10.50 3.26
CA SER A 104 9.30 11.10 3.05
C SER A 104 8.11 10.17 3.30
N GLY A 105 8.29 9.04 4.00
CA GLY A 105 7.21 8.13 4.39
C GLY A 105 7.14 6.86 3.53
N ASP A 106 6.27 5.94 3.91
CA ASP A 106 6.09 4.61 3.30
C ASP A 106 7.38 3.76 3.31
N TYR A 107 8.02 3.72 4.46
CA TYR A 107 9.17 2.85 4.71
C TYR A 107 8.76 1.48 5.27
N LEU A 108 7.54 1.35 5.80
CA LEU A 108 6.91 0.08 6.13
C LEU A 108 6.10 -0.48 4.95
N MET A 109 5.54 -1.69 5.14
CA MET A 109 4.60 -2.37 4.25
C MET A 109 5.18 -2.77 2.89
N GLY A 110 5.06 -4.05 2.51
CA GLY A 110 5.16 -4.46 1.11
C GLY A 110 5.95 -5.74 0.84
N THR A 111 6.55 -6.34 1.87
CA THR A 111 7.37 -7.55 1.70
C THR A 111 7.33 -8.45 2.92
N ILE A 112 7.90 -9.66 2.79
CA ILE A 112 8.01 -10.62 3.89
C ILE A 112 8.73 -10.07 5.13
N TYR A 113 9.49 -8.97 4.99
CA TYR A 113 10.11 -8.29 6.12
C TYR A 113 9.11 -7.68 7.09
N ASP A 114 7.83 -7.52 6.71
CA ASP A 114 6.75 -7.11 7.60
C ASP A 114 6.59 -8.09 8.79
N PHE A 115 6.95 -9.37 8.64
CA PHE A 115 6.97 -10.34 9.75
C PHE A 115 7.95 -9.97 10.87
N SER A 116 8.87 -9.03 10.63
CA SER A 116 9.79 -8.53 11.65
C SER A 116 9.18 -7.45 12.56
N LEU A 117 8.07 -6.81 12.16
CA LEU A 117 7.52 -5.60 12.82
C LEU A 117 7.21 -5.79 14.31
N SER A 118 6.67 -6.95 14.70
CA SER A 118 6.34 -7.24 16.11
C SER A 118 7.56 -7.49 16.99
N GLY A 119 8.73 -7.73 16.40
CA GLY A 119 9.97 -8.06 17.09
C GLY A 119 11.05 -7.00 16.94
N VAL A 120 11.56 -6.87 15.72
CA VAL A 120 12.63 -5.93 15.33
C VAL A 120 12.17 -5.28 14.04
N PRO A 121 11.48 -4.13 14.11
CA PRO A 121 11.04 -3.41 12.93
C PRO A 121 12.28 -3.01 12.10
N ILE A 122 12.57 -3.81 11.07
CA ILE A 122 13.86 -3.73 10.37
C ILE A 122 13.98 -2.43 9.59
N GLY A 123 12.90 -1.94 8.98
CA GLY A 123 12.84 -0.61 8.36
C GLY A 123 13.31 0.51 9.29
N LEU A 124 12.71 0.60 10.50
CA LEU A 124 13.10 1.58 11.52
C LEU A 124 14.54 1.37 12.02
N SER A 125 14.96 0.11 12.17
CA SER A 125 16.33 -0.22 12.55
C SER A 125 17.33 0.31 11.51
N PHE A 126 17.03 0.22 10.22
CA PHE A 126 17.89 0.75 9.18
C PHE A 126 17.85 2.27 9.08
N ILE A 127 16.70 2.90 9.31
CA ILE A 127 16.60 4.36 9.44
C ILE A 127 17.56 4.85 10.54
N SER A 128 17.61 4.18 11.70
CA SER A 128 18.58 4.52 12.75
C SER A 128 20.03 4.23 12.36
N ILE A 129 20.33 3.03 11.84
CA ILE A 129 21.73 2.64 11.52
C ILE A 129 22.31 3.48 10.38
N MET A 130 21.47 3.88 9.41
CA MET A 130 21.88 4.79 8.33
C MET A 130 21.90 6.26 8.77
N GLU A 131 21.61 6.55 10.03
CA GLU A 131 21.68 7.90 10.63
C GLU A 131 20.80 8.91 9.86
N TYR A 132 19.52 8.59 9.67
CA TYR A 132 18.56 9.56 9.15
C TYR A 132 18.42 10.74 10.13
N ASP A 133 18.28 11.94 9.59
CA ASP A 133 18.14 13.18 10.37
C ASP A 133 16.70 13.51 10.72
N ALA A 134 15.74 13.11 9.88
CA ALA A 134 14.30 13.23 10.10
C ALA A 134 13.54 12.33 9.13
N ILE A 135 12.37 11.85 9.55
CA ILE A 135 11.42 11.14 8.70
C ILE A 135 10.00 11.72 8.89
N THR A 136 9.09 11.48 7.97
CA THR A 136 7.64 11.71 8.15
C THR A 136 6.87 10.39 8.09
N ILE A 137 5.56 10.43 8.31
CA ILE A 137 4.65 9.29 8.21
C ILE A 137 3.99 9.33 6.83
N GLY A 138 4.03 8.21 6.10
CA GLY A 138 3.24 7.97 4.90
C GLY A 138 1.98 7.16 5.19
N ASN A 139 1.12 6.95 4.20
CA ASN A 139 -0.17 6.29 4.41
C ASN A 139 0.00 4.83 4.86
N HIS A 140 1.02 4.13 4.37
CA HIS A 140 1.24 2.72 4.67
C HIS A 140 1.79 2.47 6.09
N GLU A 141 2.31 3.50 6.79
CA GLU A 141 2.58 3.39 8.22
C GLU A 141 1.30 3.18 9.05
N LEU A 142 0.12 3.59 8.53
CA LEU A 142 -1.18 3.49 9.19
C LEU A 142 -2.05 2.34 8.67
N ASP A 143 -1.54 1.48 7.80
CA ASP A 143 -2.27 0.31 7.28
C ASP A 143 -2.77 -0.62 8.39
N TYR A 144 -2.04 -0.69 9.50
CA TYR A 144 -2.35 -1.49 10.67
C TYR A 144 -3.09 -0.68 11.77
N GLY A 145 -3.35 0.60 11.54
CA GLY A 145 -3.93 1.52 12.51
C GLY A 145 -2.92 2.13 13.49
N SER A 146 -3.39 3.09 14.27
CA SER A 146 -2.58 3.90 15.20
C SER A 146 -1.87 3.08 16.29
N GLY A 147 -2.58 2.11 16.89
CA GLY A 147 -2.05 1.28 17.98
C GLY A 147 -0.85 0.42 17.54
N PRO A 148 -0.98 -0.39 16.47
CA PRO A 148 0.15 -1.14 15.92
C PRO A 148 1.32 -0.26 15.48
N LEU A 149 1.05 0.89 14.85
CA LEU A 149 2.11 1.85 14.50
C LEU A 149 2.90 2.31 15.75
N ALA A 150 2.21 2.73 16.82
CA ALA A 150 2.84 3.07 18.08
C ALA A 150 3.63 1.89 18.66
N GLY A 151 3.10 0.67 18.53
CA GLY A 151 3.79 -0.57 18.90
C GLY A 151 5.10 -0.78 18.15
N PHE A 152 5.14 -0.50 16.85
CA PHE A 152 6.35 -0.63 16.03
C PHE A 152 7.40 0.42 16.43
N TYR A 153 7.00 1.67 16.64
CA TYR A 153 7.92 2.70 17.15
C TYR A 153 8.48 2.34 18.53
N ASN A 154 7.62 1.92 19.46
CA ASN A 154 8.05 1.48 20.79
C ASN A 154 9.00 0.27 20.74
N ALA A 155 8.76 -0.67 19.82
CA ALA A 155 9.66 -1.80 19.61
C ALA A 155 11.04 -1.36 19.09
N ALA A 156 11.08 -0.37 18.18
CA ALA A 156 12.33 0.19 17.65
C ALA A 156 13.08 1.03 18.70
N ILE A 157 12.37 1.85 19.49
CA ILE A 157 12.93 2.63 20.61
C ILE A 157 13.55 1.69 21.65
N GLY A 158 12.86 0.59 21.94
CA GLY A 158 13.29 -0.45 22.86
C GLY A 158 13.27 -0.03 24.33
N THR A 159 13.41 -0.99 25.24
CA THR A 159 13.24 -0.75 26.69
C THR A 159 14.31 0.14 27.32
N SER A 160 15.45 0.36 26.65
CA SER A 160 16.49 1.28 27.11
C SER A 160 16.29 2.72 26.62
N GLY A 161 15.40 2.94 25.64
CA GLY A 161 15.25 4.23 24.97
C GLY A 161 16.44 4.63 24.09
N GLU A 162 17.34 3.70 23.77
CA GLU A 162 18.57 3.94 22.99
C GLU A 162 18.53 3.27 21.60
N GLY A 163 17.39 2.71 21.19
CA GLY A 163 17.26 1.98 19.93
C GLY A 163 16.99 2.87 18.71
N PHE A 164 15.97 3.71 18.81
CA PHE A 164 15.50 4.61 17.75
C PHE A 164 15.25 6.00 18.34
N ASP A 165 15.89 7.03 17.79
CA ASP A 165 15.81 8.42 18.23
C ASP A 165 15.68 9.43 17.06
N VAL A 166 15.44 8.92 15.85
CA VAL A 166 15.23 9.77 14.66
C VAL A 166 13.88 10.49 14.80
N PRO A 167 13.83 11.83 14.67
CA PRO A 167 12.59 12.56 14.84
C PRO A 167 11.61 12.23 13.72
N ILE A 168 10.41 11.81 14.12
CA ILE A 168 9.27 11.60 13.22
C ILE A 168 8.49 12.93 13.19
N VAL A 169 8.59 13.67 12.10
CA VAL A 169 7.92 14.97 11.95
C VAL A 169 6.52 14.73 11.39
N ALA A 170 5.47 15.14 12.10
CA ALA A 170 4.07 14.97 11.69
C ALA A 170 3.29 16.24 12.01
N SER A 171 3.45 17.27 11.17
CA SER A 171 2.99 18.64 11.42
C SER A 171 1.51 18.87 11.21
N ASN A 172 0.84 18.02 10.40
CA ASN A 172 -0.59 18.13 10.11
C ASN A 172 -1.43 16.96 10.63
N MET A 173 -0.83 16.04 11.40
CA MET A 173 -1.53 14.94 12.07
C MET A 173 -2.23 15.43 13.33
N ILE A 174 -3.50 15.07 13.50
CA ILE A 174 -4.36 15.49 14.62
C ILE A 174 -4.87 14.25 15.36
N THR A 175 -4.55 14.18 16.65
CA THR A 175 -5.09 13.16 17.57
C THR A 175 -6.44 13.58 18.15
N SER A 176 -7.19 12.62 18.69
CA SER A 176 -8.53 12.83 19.20
C SER A 176 -8.62 12.55 20.68
N SER A 177 -8.74 13.61 21.49
CA SER A 177 -9.01 13.50 22.93
C SER A 177 -10.35 12.85 23.30
N ALA A 178 -11.17 12.48 22.31
CA ALA A 178 -12.46 11.82 22.49
C ALA A 178 -12.38 10.30 22.29
N SER A 179 -11.26 9.79 21.75
CA SER A 179 -10.94 8.38 21.61
C SER A 179 -9.83 8.00 22.58
N SER A 180 -9.66 6.70 22.81
CA SER A 180 -8.48 6.14 23.50
C SER A 180 -7.66 5.24 22.57
N SER A 181 -8.05 5.13 21.30
CA SER A 181 -7.40 4.24 20.32
C SER A 181 -6.08 4.82 19.78
N ASP A 182 -5.84 6.11 19.98
CA ASP A 182 -4.63 6.84 19.61
C ASP A 182 -3.84 7.35 20.81
N ASP A 183 -4.21 6.97 22.05
CA ASP A 183 -3.49 7.36 23.28
C ASP A 183 -1.98 7.00 23.21
N ASP A 184 -1.64 5.85 22.63
CA ASP A 184 -0.24 5.41 22.48
C ASP A 184 0.55 6.30 21.49
N ILE A 185 -0.13 6.92 20.52
CA ILE A 185 0.47 7.93 19.64
C ILE A 185 0.66 9.25 20.40
N GLU A 186 -0.30 9.64 21.23
CA GLU A 186 -0.18 10.82 22.09
C GLU A 186 0.99 10.72 23.08
N GLU A 187 1.25 9.53 23.64
CA GLU A 187 2.41 9.27 24.50
C GLU A 187 3.73 9.47 23.74
N LEU A 188 3.83 8.97 22.50
CA LEU A 188 5.02 9.18 21.65
C LEU A 188 5.24 10.65 21.27
N ILE A 189 4.16 11.45 21.19
CA ILE A 189 4.24 12.90 21.01
C ILE A 189 4.74 13.58 22.28
N GLU A 190 4.23 13.20 23.46
CA GLU A 190 4.66 13.74 24.76
C GLU A 190 6.15 13.46 25.02
N ASP A 191 6.60 12.25 24.67
CA ASP A 191 8.00 11.83 24.79
C ASP A 191 8.94 12.45 23.74
N GLY A 192 8.39 13.09 22.71
CA GLY A 192 9.13 13.82 21.70
C GLY A 192 9.75 12.96 20.59
N TYR A 193 9.27 11.73 20.41
CA TYR A 193 9.62 10.89 19.26
C TYR A 193 8.87 11.32 18.00
N ILE A 194 7.58 11.63 18.16
CA ILE A 194 6.77 12.29 17.14
C ILE A 194 6.70 13.78 17.47
N VAL A 195 7.08 14.64 16.53
CA VAL A 195 7.19 16.08 16.76
C VAL A 195 6.40 16.87 15.74
N ASP A 196 5.81 17.99 16.19
CA ASP A 196 5.05 18.90 15.34
C ASP A 196 5.95 19.57 14.29
N THR A 197 7.14 20.01 14.69
CA THR A 197 8.18 20.56 13.79
C THR A 197 9.56 20.26 14.36
N TYR A 198 10.60 20.24 13.53
CA TYR A 198 11.97 19.95 13.94
C TYR A 198 12.98 20.95 13.36
N VAL A 199 14.05 21.30 14.07
CA VAL A 199 15.15 22.11 13.53
C VAL A 199 16.49 21.45 13.79
N LYS A 200 17.23 21.17 12.71
CA LYS A 200 18.62 20.72 12.77
C LYS A 200 19.57 21.89 12.53
N THR A 201 20.51 22.10 13.44
CA THR A 201 21.65 23.00 13.21
C THR A 201 22.82 22.21 12.66
N LEU A 202 23.26 22.54 11.45
CA LEU A 202 24.38 21.89 10.77
C LEU A 202 25.72 22.40 11.31
N PRO A 203 26.83 21.64 11.13
CA PRO A 203 28.17 22.05 11.55
C PRO A 203 28.65 23.41 11.00
N ASN A 204 28.10 23.84 9.86
CA ASN A 204 28.40 25.14 9.25
C ASN A 204 27.49 26.28 9.75
N GLY A 205 26.67 26.07 10.79
CA GLY A 205 25.77 27.07 11.37
C GLY A 205 24.40 27.19 10.70
N LEU A 206 24.19 26.52 9.56
CA LEU A 206 22.90 26.54 8.88
C LEU A 206 21.84 25.86 9.74
N LYS A 207 20.65 26.45 9.81
CA LYS A 207 19.50 25.90 10.56
C LYS A 207 18.46 25.47 9.55
N VAL A 208 18.19 24.18 9.48
CA VAL A 208 17.22 23.59 8.57
C VAL A 208 16.01 23.18 9.41
N GLY A 209 14.87 23.80 9.15
CA GLY A 209 13.58 23.46 9.75
C GLY A 209 12.84 22.43 8.92
N PHE A 210 12.10 21.55 9.58
CA PHE A 210 11.33 20.48 8.98
C PHE A 210 9.87 20.56 9.40
N VAL A 211 8.98 20.46 8.41
CA VAL A 211 7.57 20.08 8.58
C VAL A 211 7.36 18.72 7.93
N GLY A 212 6.48 17.90 8.50
CA GLY A 212 6.10 16.60 7.95
C GLY A 212 4.62 16.59 7.63
N LEU A 213 4.25 16.22 6.41
CA LEU A 213 2.89 16.41 5.89
C LEU A 213 2.37 15.13 5.22
N MET A 214 1.16 14.74 5.59
CA MET A 214 0.33 13.77 4.86
C MET A 214 -0.55 14.51 3.86
N GLY A 215 -0.57 14.09 2.59
CA GLY A 215 -1.44 14.63 1.54
C GLY A 215 -2.89 14.16 1.67
N ALA A 216 -3.80 14.78 0.93
CA ALA A 216 -5.22 14.40 0.92
C ALA A 216 -5.43 13.11 0.13
N ASP A 217 -4.72 12.96 -1.00
CA ASP A 217 -4.75 11.72 -1.79
C ASP A 217 -4.19 10.54 -0.97
N ALA A 218 -3.03 10.74 -0.34
CA ALA A 218 -2.42 9.74 0.53
C ALA A 218 -3.30 9.35 1.73
N GLU A 219 -3.91 10.31 2.42
CA GLU A 219 -4.85 10.01 3.51
C GLU A 219 -6.02 9.14 3.03
N SER A 220 -6.51 9.38 1.80
CA SER A 220 -7.63 8.64 1.23
C SER A 220 -7.34 7.15 1.02
N CYS A 221 -6.06 6.78 0.91
CA CYS A 221 -5.60 5.39 0.81
C CYS A 221 -5.56 4.66 2.17
N ILE A 222 -5.77 5.36 3.29
CA ILE A 222 -5.69 4.76 4.63
C ILE A 222 -7.05 4.15 5.02
N SER A 223 -7.10 2.83 5.17
CA SER A 223 -8.33 2.15 5.58
C SER A 223 -8.62 2.22 7.09
N GLN A 224 -7.61 2.53 7.92
CA GLN A 224 -7.68 2.46 9.39
C GLN A 224 -7.11 3.71 10.09
N SER A 225 -7.24 4.91 9.50
CA SER A 225 -6.69 6.15 10.06
C SER A 225 -7.40 6.60 11.35
N ALA A 226 -8.72 6.39 11.44
CA ALA A 226 -9.51 6.85 12.58
C ALA A 226 -9.01 6.25 13.92
N PRO A 227 -8.89 7.06 14.97
CA PRO A 227 -9.41 8.43 15.13
C PRO A 227 -8.46 9.55 14.67
N LEU A 228 -7.27 9.22 14.15
CA LEU A 228 -6.36 10.22 13.60
C LEU A 228 -6.98 10.87 12.36
N THR A 229 -6.74 12.17 12.21
CA THR A 229 -7.13 12.95 11.03
C THR A 229 -5.99 13.85 10.59
N PHE A 230 -6.03 14.31 9.35
CA PHE A 230 -4.98 15.18 8.82
C PHE A 230 -5.54 16.54 8.37
N LYS A 231 -4.72 17.58 8.49
CA LYS A 231 -5.01 18.93 7.96
C LYS A 231 -4.32 19.10 6.61
N ASN A 232 -4.98 18.69 5.55
CA ASN A 232 -4.43 18.53 4.20
C ASN A 232 -5.36 19.01 3.08
N ASP A 233 -6.56 19.53 3.37
CA ASP A 233 -7.40 20.15 2.34
C ASP A 233 -6.84 21.52 1.96
N LEU A 234 -6.02 21.54 0.90
CA LEU A 234 -5.41 22.77 0.38
C LEU A 234 -6.41 23.73 -0.27
N THR A 235 -7.68 23.33 -0.42
CA THR A 235 -8.78 24.22 -0.82
C THR A 235 -9.45 24.92 0.36
N ASP A 236 -9.28 24.39 1.58
CA ASP A 236 -9.73 25.01 2.83
C ASP A 236 -8.65 25.97 3.35
N ALA A 237 -8.95 27.27 3.26
CA ALA A 237 -8.07 28.33 3.74
C ALA A 237 -7.70 28.22 5.24
N THR A 238 -8.50 27.53 6.06
CA THR A 238 -8.19 27.30 7.47
C THR A 238 -7.12 26.24 7.68
N GLU A 239 -7.08 25.21 6.82
CA GLU A 239 -6.05 24.17 6.86
C GLU A 239 -4.74 24.66 6.23
N VAL A 240 -4.83 25.42 5.13
CA VAL A 240 -3.66 26.14 4.58
C VAL A 240 -3.06 27.08 5.64
N ALA A 241 -3.88 27.84 6.36
CA ALA A 241 -3.41 28.71 7.44
C ALA A 241 -2.79 27.92 8.61
N TYR A 242 -3.28 26.71 8.87
CA TYR A 242 -2.71 25.81 9.88
C TYR A 242 -1.29 25.39 9.50
N ILE A 243 -1.07 24.94 8.26
CA ILE A 243 0.26 24.56 7.74
C ILE A 243 1.19 25.78 7.69
N GLN A 244 0.71 26.92 7.17
CA GLN A 244 1.48 28.16 7.11
C GLN A 244 2.00 28.58 8.49
N ALA A 245 1.19 28.42 9.55
CA ALA A 245 1.63 28.76 10.91
C ALA A 245 2.81 27.91 11.40
N LYS A 246 2.95 26.66 10.92
CA LYS A 246 4.11 25.79 11.24
C LYS A 246 5.37 26.29 10.55
N VAL A 247 5.26 26.68 9.28
CA VAL A 247 6.36 27.27 8.49
C VAL A 247 6.81 28.60 9.10
N ASP A 248 5.85 29.47 9.45
CA ASP A 248 6.12 30.74 10.13
C ASP A 248 6.78 30.52 11.49
N TYR A 249 6.33 29.53 12.26
CA TYR A 249 6.95 29.18 13.54
C TYR A 249 8.42 28.77 13.37
N LEU A 250 8.74 27.94 12.37
CA LEU A 250 10.11 27.55 12.05
C LEU A 250 10.97 28.76 11.69
N ARG A 251 10.48 29.63 10.79
CA ARG A 251 11.22 30.82 10.31
C ARG A 251 11.39 31.87 11.40
N ASP A 252 10.28 32.31 11.99
CA ASP A 252 10.23 33.52 12.80
C ASP A 252 10.54 33.24 14.28
N THR A 253 10.19 32.06 14.77
CA THR A 253 10.35 31.71 16.19
C THR A 253 11.59 30.85 16.43
N LEU A 254 11.80 29.80 15.63
CA LEU A 254 12.97 28.92 15.77
C LEU A 254 14.19 29.40 14.97
N GLY A 255 14.01 30.39 14.09
CA GLY A 255 15.09 31.01 13.31
C GLY A 255 15.66 30.08 12.25
N ALA A 256 14.83 29.22 11.65
CA ALA A 256 15.22 28.37 10.54
C ALA A 256 15.62 29.21 9.31
N HIS A 257 16.81 28.93 8.78
CA HIS A 257 17.33 29.61 7.59
C HIS A 257 16.76 29.03 6.31
N ILE A 258 16.41 27.74 6.33
CA ILE A 258 15.75 26.99 5.27
C ILE A 258 14.63 26.15 5.91
N VAL A 259 13.49 25.98 5.24
CA VAL A 259 12.41 25.06 5.62
C VAL A 259 12.27 23.98 4.54
N VAL A 260 12.33 22.73 4.98
CA VAL A 260 12.11 21.53 4.16
C VAL A 260 10.78 20.90 4.59
N ALA A 261 9.88 20.66 3.65
CA ALA A 261 8.72 19.81 3.89
C ALA A 261 9.07 18.37 3.51
N LEU A 262 8.99 17.46 4.48
CA LEU A 262 8.94 16.02 4.23
C LEU A 262 7.47 15.70 3.94
N SER A 263 7.13 15.57 2.65
CA SER A 263 5.75 15.47 2.21
C SER A 263 5.47 14.11 1.63
N HIS A 264 4.45 13.45 2.17
CA HIS A 264 3.88 12.23 1.63
C HIS A 264 2.55 12.56 0.96
N SER A 265 2.64 13.27 -0.17
CA SER A 265 1.46 13.83 -0.87
C SER A 265 1.50 13.63 -2.38
N GLY A 266 2.68 13.74 -3.01
CA GLY A 266 2.86 13.46 -4.44
C GLY A 266 2.84 14.69 -5.34
N ILE A 267 3.30 14.54 -6.59
CA ILE A 267 3.55 15.60 -7.58
C ILE A 267 2.67 15.53 -8.83
N THR A 268 1.88 14.49 -9.00
CA THR A 268 1.14 14.13 -10.21
C THR A 268 -0.31 13.85 -9.88
N ASP A 269 -1.22 14.60 -10.50
CA ASP A 269 -2.65 14.28 -10.39
C ASP A 269 -2.93 12.96 -11.13
N PRO A 270 -3.48 11.92 -10.45
CA PRO A 270 -3.81 10.64 -11.08
C PRO A 270 -4.73 10.78 -12.31
N GLY A 271 -5.52 11.85 -12.40
CA GLY A 271 -6.48 12.10 -13.48
C GLY A 271 -6.01 13.04 -14.60
N GLU A 272 -5.01 13.89 -14.38
CA GLU A 272 -4.65 14.95 -15.34
C GLU A 272 -3.36 14.70 -16.14
N GLY A 273 -2.58 13.65 -15.83
CA GLY A 273 -1.42 13.27 -16.63
C GLY A 273 -0.41 14.41 -16.80
N GLY A 274 0.03 14.97 -15.68
CA GLY A 274 0.98 16.07 -15.60
C GLY A 274 1.31 16.44 -14.15
N GLN A 275 2.30 17.32 -13.97
CA GLN A 275 2.71 17.81 -12.64
C GLN A 275 1.63 18.72 -12.05
N ALA A 276 0.70 18.12 -11.31
CA ALA A 276 -0.49 18.76 -10.75
C ALA A 276 -0.93 18.15 -9.40
N GLY A 277 -0.07 17.35 -8.76
CA GLY A 277 -0.38 16.69 -7.48
C GLY A 277 -0.36 17.62 -6.27
N ASP A 278 -0.63 17.06 -5.10
CA ASP A 278 -0.80 17.79 -3.84
C ASP A 278 0.42 18.64 -3.46
N ASP A 279 1.65 18.22 -3.79
CA ASP A 279 2.86 19.02 -3.51
C ASP A 279 3.00 20.23 -4.43
N ILE A 280 2.46 20.18 -5.64
CA ILE A 280 2.36 21.34 -6.54
C ILE A 280 1.35 22.34 -5.96
N ALA A 281 0.22 21.86 -5.46
CA ALA A 281 -0.77 22.69 -4.78
C ALA A 281 -0.21 23.29 -3.48
N LEU A 282 0.53 22.51 -2.69
CA LEU A 282 1.15 22.93 -1.44
C LEU A 282 2.17 24.06 -1.68
N ALA A 283 3.07 23.88 -2.63
CA ALA A 283 4.04 24.91 -3.03
C ALA A 283 3.35 26.21 -3.47
N ASN A 284 2.15 26.10 -4.04
CA ASN A 284 1.36 27.25 -4.46
C ASN A 284 0.61 27.94 -3.31
N ALA A 285 0.14 27.18 -2.33
CA ALA A 285 -0.71 27.66 -1.23
C ALA A 285 0.08 28.14 0.00
N VAL A 286 1.24 27.54 0.27
CA VAL A 286 2.03 27.80 1.49
C VAL A 286 3.36 28.46 1.13
N THR A 287 3.61 29.63 1.70
CA THR A 287 4.82 30.41 1.45
C THR A 287 5.92 30.12 2.47
N GLY A 288 7.18 30.27 2.06
CA GLY A 288 8.34 30.16 2.97
C GLY A 288 8.90 28.75 3.13
N ILE A 289 8.32 27.75 2.46
CA ILE A 289 8.96 26.44 2.22
C ILE A 289 9.99 26.64 1.10
N ASP A 290 11.23 26.17 1.27
CA ASP A 290 12.24 26.24 0.20
C ASP A 290 12.31 24.94 -0.60
N ILE A 291 12.09 23.80 0.07
CA ILE A 291 12.27 22.47 -0.50
C ILE A 291 11.10 21.58 -0.04
N ILE A 292 10.45 20.91 -0.99
CA ILE A 292 9.56 19.78 -0.73
C ILE A 292 10.29 18.50 -1.16
N ALA A 293 10.53 17.62 -0.20
CA ALA A 293 10.95 16.25 -0.40
C ALA A 293 9.68 15.39 -0.48
N SER A 294 9.24 15.09 -1.70
CA SER A 294 7.97 14.43 -2.01
C SER A 294 8.07 12.89 -1.97
N GLY A 295 6.91 12.23 -1.87
CA GLY A 295 6.67 10.78 -1.80
C GLY A 295 5.26 10.40 -2.31
N HIS A 296 4.75 9.23 -1.94
CA HIS A 296 3.40 8.70 -2.21
C HIS A 296 3.16 8.12 -3.61
N GLU A 297 3.37 8.91 -4.67
CA GLU A 297 3.01 8.50 -6.04
C GLU A 297 4.08 7.68 -6.76
N HIS A 298 5.19 7.36 -6.09
CA HIS A 298 6.32 6.58 -6.63
C HIS A 298 7.02 7.23 -7.84
N GLU A 299 6.76 8.51 -8.10
CA GLU A 299 7.32 9.23 -9.25
C GLU A 299 8.66 9.91 -8.91
N LYS A 300 9.76 9.35 -9.42
CA LYS A 300 11.08 9.99 -9.34
C LYS A 300 11.15 11.23 -10.22
N THR A 301 11.55 12.37 -9.66
CA THR A 301 11.79 13.59 -10.46
C THR A 301 13.11 13.50 -11.23
N GLU A 302 13.09 13.72 -12.55
CA GLU A 302 14.33 13.76 -13.36
C GLU A 302 15.10 15.10 -13.25
N SER A 303 14.42 16.15 -12.78
CA SER A 303 14.97 17.47 -12.51
C SER A 303 14.20 18.15 -11.37
N ILE A 304 14.80 19.17 -10.76
CA ILE A 304 14.10 20.01 -9.76
C ILE A 304 12.88 20.66 -10.41
N ILE A 305 11.71 20.44 -9.84
CA ILE A 305 10.48 21.19 -10.17
C ILE A 305 10.49 22.46 -9.31
N THR A 306 10.03 23.60 -9.85
CA THR A 306 10.02 24.86 -9.09
C THR A 306 8.68 25.55 -9.23
N GLU A 307 7.98 25.69 -8.11
CA GLU A 307 6.66 26.33 -8.01
C GLU A 307 6.70 27.38 -6.89
N ASN A 308 6.33 28.62 -7.20
CA ASN A 308 6.38 29.77 -6.26
C ASN A 308 7.67 29.82 -5.40
N GLU A 309 8.83 29.70 -6.05
CA GLU A 309 10.17 29.71 -5.41
C GLU A 309 10.50 28.47 -4.57
N THR A 310 9.55 27.54 -4.40
CA THR A 310 9.73 26.24 -3.73
C THR A 310 10.26 25.22 -4.71
N MET A 311 11.31 24.49 -4.32
CA MET A 311 11.87 23.39 -5.11
C MET A 311 11.26 22.06 -4.69
N ILE A 312 10.90 21.19 -5.64
CA ILE A 312 10.32 19.88 -5.36
C ILE A 312 11.20 18.78 -5.96
N ILE A 313 11.49 17.76 -5.16
CA ILE A 313 12.25 16.57 -5.55
C ILE A 313 11.56 15.30 -5.04
N CYS A 314 11.74 14.19 -5.74
CA CYS A 314 11.30 12.87 -5.28
C CYS A 314 12.28 11.79 -5.77
N ALA A 315 12.62 10.85 -4.88
CA ALA A 315 13.48 9.71 -5.19
C ALA A 315 12.77 8.58 -5.96
N GLY A 316 11.45 8.65 -6.08
CA GLY A 316 10.61 7.54 -6.56
C GLY A 316 10.50 6.46 -5.50
N ASP A 317 10.49 5.19 -5.90
CA ASP A 317 10.10 4.08 -5.04
C ASP A 317 11.22 3.08 -4.73
N TYR A 318 10.95 2.23 -3.73
CA TYR A 318 11.60 0.94 -3.47
C TYR A 318 13.10 1.02 -3.20
N GLY A 319 13.59 2.21 -2.83
CA GLY A 319 15.01 2.50 -2.70
C GLY A 319 15.80 2.34 -4.00
N LYS A 320 15.15 2.34 -5.17
CA LYS A 320 15.81 2.20 -6.49
C LYS A 320 16.73 3.37 -6.79
N ASN A 321 16.45 4.54 -6.22
CA ASN A 321 17.26 5.73 -6.35
C ASN A 321 17.42 6.42 -4.99
N LEU A 322 18.52 7.14 -4.85
CA LEU A 322 18.75 8.09 -3.77
C LEU A 322 18.86 9.49 -4.38
N ALA A 323 17.87 10.34 -4.09
CA ALA A 323 17.88 11.72 -4.54
C ALA A 323 18.93 12.51 -3.73
N GLN A 324 19.86 13.17 -4.41
CA GLN A 324 20.87 14.03 -3.82
C GLN A 324 20.69 15.45 -4.33
N LEU A 325 20.27 16.36 -3.45
CA LEU A 325 20.13 17.78 -3.74
C LEU A 325 21.28 18.55 -3.08
N ASP A 326 22.18 19.07 -3.90
CA ASP A 326 23.26 19.95 -3.46
C ASP A 326 22.80 21.40 -3.49
N VAL A 327 22.75 22.05 -2.32
CA VAL A 327 22.13 23.37 -2.14
C VAL A 327 23.16 24.38 -1.64
N THR A 328 23.14 25.58 -2.22
CA THR A 328 23.86 26.76 -1.72
C THR A 328 22.88 27.84 -1.29
N VAL A 329 22.99 28.25 -0.03
CA VAL A 329 22.12 29.21 0.63
C VAL A 329 22.89 30.51 0.87
N THR A 330 22.27 31.64 0.53
CA THR A 330 22.73 32.96 0.98
C THR A 330 21.79 33.46 2.06
N ILE A 331 22.28 33.65 3.28
CA ILE A 331 21.44 33.95 4.45
C ILE A 331 20.69 35.28 4.27
N GLY A 332 19.38 35.25 4.49
CA GLY A 332 18.46 36.38 4.25
C GLY A 332 18.07 36.58 2.78
N THR A 333 18.61 35.80 1.85
CA THR A 333 18.16 35.73 0.44
C THR A 333 17.44 34.41 0.15
N GLY A 334 17.85 33.30 0.76
CA GLY A 334 17.30 31.96 0.53
C GLY A 334 18.25 31.08 -0.29
N VAL A 335 17.70 30.08 -0.97
CA VAL A 335 18.47 29.22 -1.89
C VAL A 335 18.92 30.03 -3.10
N THR A 336 20.20 29.94 -3.44
CA THR A 336 20.82 30.68 -4.55
C THR A 336 21.38 29.79 -5.65
N ASP A 337 21.62 28.52 -5.35
CA ASP A 337 21.99 27.50 -6.33
C ASP A 337 21.55 26.13 -5.80
N ALA A 338 21.09 25.26 -6.70
CA ALA A 338 20.67 23.91 -6.36
C ALA A 338 20.92 22.95 -7.53
N THR A 339 21.44 21.76 -7.25
CA THR A 339 21.66 20.71 -8.26
C THR A 339 21.14 19.38 -7.74
N LEU A 340 20.20 18.77 -8.47
CA LEU A 340 19.70 17.43 -8.21
C LEU A 340 20.56 16.39 -8.96
N THR A 341 20.95 15.34 -8.26
CA THR A 341 21.57 14.13 -8.81
C THR A 341 20.79 12.91 -8.32
N ASN A 342 20.28 12.09 -9.24
CA ASN A 342 19.64 10.82 -8.90
C ASN A 342 20.68 9.70 -8.94
N ASN A 343 20.96 9.10 -7.79
CA ASN A 343 21.91 8.00 -7.68
C ASN A 343 21.16 6.67 -7.75
N ALA A 344 21.25 5.99 -8.89
CA ALA A 344 20.62 4.68 -9.09
C ALA A 344 21.29 3.61 -8.22
N ILE A 345 20.50 2.89 -7.44
CA ILE A 345 20.94 1.82 -6.55
C ILE A 345 20.78 0.50 -7.30
N THR A 346 21.90 -0.05 -7.80
CA THR A 346 21.89 -1.24 -8.66
C THR A 346 22.80 -2.32 -8.09
N SER A 347 22.69 -3.55 -8.61
CA SER A 347 23.58 -4.67 -8.27
C SER A 347 25.08 -4.43 -8.57
N ALA A 348 25.44 -3.33 -9.25
CA ALA A 348 26.83 -2.90 -9.41
C ALA A 348 27.43 -2.29 -8.13
N ILE A 349 26.61 -1.83 -7.19
CA ILE A 349 27.06 -1.30 -5.90
C ILE A 349 27.38 -2.47 -4.98
N THR A 350 28.59 -2.49 -4.42
CA THR A 350 28.97 -3.48 -3.40
C THR A 350 28.15 -3.21 -2.14
N PRO A 351 27.38 -4.20 -1.60
CA PRO A 351 26.61 -4.01 -0.39
C PRO A 351 27.48 -3.68 0.83
N ASP A 352 26.95 -2.87 1.76
CA ASP A 352 27.58 -2.65 3.06
C ASP A 352 27.54 -3.94 3.87
N SER A 353 28.71 -4.44 4.27
CA SER A 353 28.82 -5.76 4.89
C SER A 353 28.14 -5.88 6.26
N HIS A 354 28.01 -4.78 7.01
CA HIS A 354 27.31 -4.82 8.30
C HIS A 354 25.81 -4.86 8.10
N ILE A 355 25.29 -4.00 7.21
CA ILE A 355 23.87 -3.97 6.87
C ILE A 355 23.44 -5.30 6.24
N GLU A 356 24.22 -5.82 5.30
CA GLU A 356 23.99 -7.12 4.65
C GLU A 356 23.92 -8.27 5.67
N TYR A 357 24.84 -8.27 6.65
CA TYR A 357 24.82 -9.25 7.72
C TYR A 357 23.56 -9.13 8.61
N MET A 358 23.12 -7.91 8.89
CA MET A 358 21.89 -7.67 9.66
C MET A 358 20.64 -8.12 8.91
N VAL A 359 20.55 -7.87 7.59
CA VAL A 359 19.47 -8.40 6.75
C VAL A 359 19.44 -9.93 6.85
N GLY A 360 20.59 -10.59 6.66
CA GLY A 360 20.68 -12.05 6.74
C GLY A 360 20.25 -12.64 8.08
N LEU A 361 20.57 -11.98 9.22
CA LEU A 361 20.10 -12.42 10.53
C LEU A 361 18.58 -12.34 10.69
N ILE A 362 17.96 -11.34 10.06
CA ILE A 362 16.51 -11.14 10.12
C ILE A 362 15.82 -12.13 9.19
N GLU A 363 16.36 -12.36 8.00
CA GLU A 363 15.92 -13.45 7.12
C GLU A 363 15.99 -14.80 7.83
N ASP A 364 17.09 -15.13 8.52
CA ASP A 364 17.20 -16.35 9.32
C ASP A 364 16.09 -16.43 10.39
N GLY A 365 15.78 -15.32 11.04
CA GLY A 365 14.71 -15.23 12.03
C GLY A 365 13.31 -15.42 11.43
N ILE A 366 13.08 -14.87 10.23
CA ILE A 366 11.84 -15.07 9.47
C ILE A 366 11.75 -16.53 9.02
N ASN A 367 12.82 -17.11 8.46
CA ASN A 367 12.92 -18.51 8.07
C ASN A 367 12.56 -19.44 9.23
N ASP A 368 13.14 -19.22 10.42
CA ASP A 368 12.78 -19.97 11.63
C ASP A 368 11.28 -19.89 11.94
N ALA A 369 10.67 -18.70 11.80
CA ALA A 369 9.26 -18.48 12.11
C ALA A 369 8.31 -19.11 11.07
N VAL A 370 8.60 -18.97 9.77
CA VAL A 370 7.73 -19.48 8.70
C VAL A 370 7.86 -21.01 8.57
N THR A 371 9.08 -21.56 8.69
CA THR A 371 9.30 -23.02 8.58
C THR A 371 8.74 -23.80 9.78
N GLU A 372 8.70 -23.21 10.99
CA GLU A 372 8.00 -23.79 12.15
C GLU A 372 6.49 -24.00 11.86
N ASN A 373 5.93 -23.18 10.97
CA ASN A 373 4.53 -23.25 10.51
C ASN A 373 4.37 -24.04 9.20
N GLY A 374 5.41 -24.73 8.72
CA GLY A 374 5.36 -25.55 7.51
C GLY A 374 5.39 -24.78 6.19
N LEU A 375 5.74 -23.49 6.24
CA LEU A 375 5.96 -22.65 5.06
C LEU A 375 7.42 -22.76 4.57
N PRO A 376 7.69 -22.46 3.29
CA PRO A 376 9.04 -22.48 2.73
C PRO A 376 9.91 -21.34 3.28
N GLU A 377 11.23 -21.47 3.11
CA GLU A 377 12.15 -20.37 3.42
C GLU A 377 11.89 -19.16 2.51
N VAL A 378 12.23 -17.95 2.99
CA VAL A 378 12.05 -16.65 2.33
C VAL A 378 12.44 -16.68 0.85
N ASN A 379 13.65 -17.17 0.55
CA ASN A 379 14.20 -17.20 -0.81
C ASN A 379 14.05 -18.57 -1.50
N GLU A 380 13.30 -19.51 -0.92
CA GLU A 380 13.03 -20.79 -1.55
C GLU A 380 12.13 -20.58 -2.78
N VAL A 381 12.58 -21.09 -3.94
CA VAL A 381 11.82 -21.03 -5.20
C VAL A 381 10.70 -22.05 -5.17
N ILE A 382 9.46 -21.56 -5.19
CA ILE A 382 8.24 -22.37 -5.10
C ILE A 382 7.56 -22.57 -6.46
N ALA A 383 7.78 -21.65 -7.41
CA ALA A 383 7.19 -21.70 -8.73
C ALA A 383 8.09 -21.00 -9.77
N THR A 384 7.72 -21.15 -11.03
CA THR A 384 8.25 -20.35 -12.14
C THR A 384 7.09 -19.86 -12.99
N THR A 385 7.31 -18.91 -13.89
CA THR A 385 6.29 -18.48 -14.85
C THR A 385 6.90 -18.30 -16.23
N ASP A 386 6.17 -18.67 -17.28
CA ASP A 386 6.48 -18.22 -18.65
C ASP A 386 5.50 -17.13 -19.13
N SER A 387 4.53 -16.75 -18.30
CA SER A 387 3.56 -15.70 -18.61
C SER A 387 4.20 -14.34 -18.69
N THR A 388 3.79 -13.58 -19.69
CA THR A 388 4.21 -12.19 -19.92
C THR A 388 3.25 -11.16 -19.32
N ASN A 389 2.15 -11.61 -18.71
CA ASN A 389 1.06 -10.74 -18.25
C ASN A 389 0.74 -10.91 -16.74
N LEU A 390 1.78 -11.11 -15.94
CA LEU A 390 1.70 -11.21 -14.48
C LEU A 390 2.29 -9.96 -13.79
N GLY A 391 2.33 -8.82 -14.46
CA GLY A 391 2.71 -7.54 -13.83
C GLY A 391 1.66 -7.08 -12.81
N ILE A 392 2.01 -6.05 -12.04
CA ILE A 392 1.05 -5.32 -11.20
C ILE A 392 -0.05 -4.75 -12.11
N PRO A 393 -1.34 -4.93 -11.80
CA PRO A 393 -2.42 -4.27 -12.54
C PRO A 393 -2.30 -2.75 -12.41
N THR A 394 -2.23 -2.02 -13.53
CA THR A 394 -2.08 -0.55 -13.54
C THR A 394 -3.26 0.18 -14.20
N VAL A 395 -4.27 -0.56 -14.62
CA VAL A 395 -5.43 -0.08 -15.37
C VAL A 395 -6.63 -0.93 -15.01
N ALA A 396 -7.81 -0.32 -14.94
CA ALA A 396 -9.08 -0.97 -14.63
C ALA A 396 -9.52 -1.87 -15.78
N GLU A 397 -8.90 -3.04 -15.90
CA GLU A 397 -9.25 -4.08 -16.85
C GLU A 397 -8.85 -5.45 -16.33
N GLU A 398 -9.31 -6.50 -17.00
CA GLU A 398 -8.89 -7.85 -16.70
C GLU A 398 -7.39 -8.02 -16.97
N THR A 399 -6.66 -8.54 -15.99
CA THR A 399 -5.22 -8.82 -16.09
C THR A 399 -4.88 -10.26 -15.73
N GLY A 400 -3.73 -10.76 -16.19
CA GLY A 400 -3.30 -12.11 -15.88
C GLY A 400 -3.01 -12.31 -14.39
N MET A 401 -2.45 -11.28 -13.73
CA MET A 401 -2.23 -11.30 -12.28
C MET A 401 -3.54 -11.28 -11.51
N GLY A 402 -4.48 -10.40 -11.84
CA GLY A 402 -5.79 -10.34 -11.21
C GLY A 402 -6.55 -11.67 -11.32
N ASN A 403 -6.50 -12.27 -12.51
CA ASN A 403 -7.03 -13.60 -12.79
C ASN A 403 -6.39 -14.71 -11.93
N LEU A 404 -5.06 -14.71 -11.82
CA LEU A 404 -4.32 -15.67 -11.01
C LEU A 404 -4.70 -15.58 -9.53
N VAL A 405 -4.78 -14.36 -8.99
CA VAL A 405 -5.15 -14.15 -7.59
C VAL A 405 -6.60 -14.57 -7.37
N ALA A 406 -7.55 -14.10 -8.18
CA ALA A 406 -8.96 -14.46 -8.04
C ALA A 406 -9.19 -15.98 -8.11
N ASP A 407 -8.46 -16.70 -8.98
CA ASP A 407 -8.47 -18.17 -9.02
C ASP A 407 -7.96 -18.79 -7.72
N SER A 408 -6.89 -18.23 -7.15
CA SER A 408 -6.30 -18.77 -5.92
C SER A 408 -7.25 -18.67 -4.73
N LEU A 409 -7.99 -17.56 -4.62
CA LEU A 409 -9.02 -17.35 -3.61
C LEU A 409 -10.16 -18.36 -3.77
N ARG A 410 -10.67 -18.51 -5.00
CA ARG A 410 -11.71 -19.49 -5.33
C ARG A 410 -11.26 -20.92 -5.04
N PHE A 411 -10.03 -21.27 -5.41
CA PHE A 411 -9.44 -22.58 -5.16
C PHE A 411 -9.30 -22.90 -3.67
N MET A 412 -9.01 -21.89 -2.84
CA MET A 412 -8.85 -22.11 -1.41
C MET A 412 -10.13 -22.66 -0.76
N ASN A 413 -11.32 -22.20 -1.18
CA ASN A 413 -12.58 -22.81 -0.72
C ASN A 413 -12.67 -24.29 -1.08
N TYR A 414 -12.30 -24.65 -2.31
CA TYR A 414 -12.24 -26.05 -2.72
C TYR A 414 -11.28 -26.86 -1.83
N ALA A 415 -10.08 -26.34 -1.55
CA ALA A 415 -9.11 -27.02 -0.71
C ALA A 415 -9.62 -27.22 0.73
N VAL A 416 -10.25 -26.20 1.31
CA VAL A 416 -10.86 -26.26 2.66
C VAL A 416 -12.02 -27.27 2.69
N GLU A 417 -12.95 -27.20 1.73
CA GLU A 417 -14.11 -28.09 1.66
C GLU A 417 -13.69 -29.55 1.44
N GLN A 418 -12.73 -29.82 0.56
CA GLN A 418 -12.21 -31.17 0.32
C GLN A 418 -11.40 -31.72 1.51
N GLY A 419 -10.78 -30.83 2.30
CA GLY A 419 -10.14 -31.20 3.57
C GLY A 419 -11.17 -31.61 4.63
N ALA A 420 -12.31 -30.92 4.69
CA ALA A 420 -13.40 -31.21 5.63
C ALA A 420 -14.20 -32.47 5.25
N ASP A 421 -14.57 -32.61 3.97
CA ASP A 421 -15.22 -33.80 3.42
C ASP A 421 -14.80 -34.03 1.97
N SER A 422 -13.79 -34.89 1.78
CA SER A 422 -13.30 -35.30 0.45
C SER A 422 -14.36 -35.95 -0.47
N SER A 423 -15.55 -36.28 0.05
CA SER A 423 -16.67 -36.84 -0.70
C SER A 423 -17.74 -35.82 -1.09
N ALA A 424 -17.63 -34.58 -0.60
CA ALA A 424 -18.53 -33.49 -0.97
C ALA A 424 -18.46 -33.21 -2.48
N THR A 425 -19.60 -32.86 -3.06
CA THR A 425 -19.64 -32.40 -4.46
C THR A 425 -19.24 -30.94 -4.48
N PRO A 426 -18.23 -30.53 -5.27
CA PRO A 426 -17.80 -29.14 -5.32
C PRO A 426 -18.95 -28.22 -5.72
N VAL A 427 -19.17 -27.16 -4.94
CA VAL A 427 -20.15 -26.11 -5.24
C VAL A 427 -19.47 -25.07 -6.12
N ALA A 428 -20.21 -24.49 -7.07
CA ALA A 428 -19.69 -23.38 -7.85
C ALA A 428 -19.48 -22.17 -6.92
N THR A 429 -18.24 -21.70 -6.87
CA THR A 429 -17.80 -20.60 -6.01
C THR A 429 -17.22 -19.49 -6.85
N VAL A 430 -17.37 -18.24 -6.39
CA VAL A 430 -16.78 -17.06 -7.00
C VAL A 430 -15.60 -16.59 -6.14
N GLY A 431 -14.46 -16.24 -6.75
CA GLY A 431 -13.34 -15.58 -6.08
C GLY A 431 -13.30 -14.12 -6.49
N VAL A 432 -13.14 -13.20 -5.54
CA VAL A 432 -13.14 -11.75 -5.78
C VAL A 432 -11.95 -11.13 -5.05
N VAL A 433 -11.19 -10.30 -5.76
CA VAL A 433 -10.10 -9.51 -5.18
C VAL A 433 -10.08 -8.11 -5.81
N ALA A 434 -9.92 -7.08 -4.99
CA ALA A 434 -9.79 -5.71 -5.49
C ALA A 434 -8.42 -5.48 -6.13
N GLY A 435 -8.33 -4.66 -7.19
CA GLY A 435 -7.06 -4.30 -7.83
C GLY A 435 -6.07 -3.69 -6.85
N GLY A 436 -6.57 -2.84 -5.95
CA GLY A 436 -5.77 -2.10 -4.98
C GLY A 436 -5.02 -2.98 -3.98
N VAL A 437 -5.45 -4.23 -3.75
CA VAL A 437 -4.74 -5.14 -2.84
C VAL A 437 -3.57 -5.88 -3.49
N ILE A 438 -3.48 -5.87 -4.83
CA ILE A 438 -2.41 -6.53 -5.59
C ILE A 438 -1.22 -5.57 -5.71
N ARG A 439 -0.17 -5.77 -4.89
CA ARG A 439 0.97 -4.85 -4.75
C ARG A 439 2.24 -5.30 -5.47
N GLY A 440 2.19 -6.44 -6.13
CA GLY A 440 3.35 -7.07 -6.76
C GLY A 440 3.01 -7.77 -8.08
N GLY A 441 4.08 -8.12 -8.80
CA GLY A 441 4.02 -8.77 -10.10
C GLY A 441 5.17 -9.77 -10.27
N PHE A 442 5.08 -10.60 -11.30
CA PHE A 442 6.15 -11.48 -11.75
C PHE A 442 6.60 -11.12 -13.16
N ASP A 443 7.91 -11.12 -13.36
CA ASP A 443 8.50 -11.05 -14.69
C ASP A 443 8.40 -12.39 -15.42
N ALA A 444 8.34 -12.34 -16.75
CA ALA A 444 8.41 -13.55 -17.57
C ALA A 444 9.72 -14.32 -17.30
N ALA A 445 9.63 -15.65 -17.20
CA ALA A 445 10.74 -16.55 -16.85
C ALA A 445 11.33 -16.34 -15.45
N GLN A 446 10.64 -15.60 -14.55
CA GLN A 446 11.07 -15.45 -13.17
C GLN A 446 11.02 -16.80 -12.42
N SER A 447 12.03 -17.03 -11.59
CA SER A 447 11.96 -18.01 -10.50
C SER A 447 11.33 -17.33 -9.30
N ILE A 448 10.13 -17.77 -8.94
CA ILE A 448 9.29 -17.13 -7.93
C ILE A 448 9.62 -17.74 -6.58
N SER A 449 10.19 -16.93 -5.69
CA SER A 449 10.41 -17.30 -4.30
C SER A 449 9.18 -17.09 -3.43
N PHE A 450 9.20 -17.61 -2.20
CA PHE A 450 8.15 -17.32 -1.24
C PHE A 450 8.03 -15.82 -0.93
N ALA A 451 9.16 -15.10 -0.84
CA ALA A 451 9.19 -13.65 -0.68
C ALA A 451 8.50 -12.93 -1.84
N ASP A 452 8.78 -13.34 -3.08
CA ASP A 452 8.16 -12.75 -4.27
C ASP A 452 6.64 -12.96 -4.27
N LEU A 453 6.18 -14.14 -3.82
CA LEU A 453 4.75 -14.44 -3.69
C LEU A 453 4.07 -13.59 -2.62
N TYR A 454 4.68 -13.47 -1.43
CA TYR A 454 4.10 -12.67 -0.35
C TYR A 454 3.91 -11.21 -0.77
N SER A 455 4.88 -10.64 -1.50
CA SER A 455 4.80 -9.27 -2.01
C SER A 455 3.67 -9.01 -3.00
N ILE A 456 2.96 -10.03 -3.48
CA ILE A 456 1.76 -9.84 -4.31
C ILE A 456 0.58 -9.36 -3.46
N LEU A 457 0.39 -9.96 -2.27
CA LEU A 457 -0.74 -9.70 -1.37
C LEU A 457 -0.24 -9.47 0.07
N PRO A 458 0.59 -8.44 0.30
CA PRO A 458 1.24 -8.26 1.59
C PRO A 458 0.31 -7.59 2.61
N LEU A 459 -0.76 -6.92 2.14
CA LEU A 459 -1.58 -5.99 2.92
C LEU A 459 -2.44 -6.67 3.97
N GLY A 460 -2.74 -5.88 5.00
CA GLY A 460 -3.76 -6.19 5.98
C GLY A 460 -3.28 -6.98 7.19
N MET A 461 -4.17 -7.08 8.17
CA MET A 461 -3.99 -7.83 9.39
C MET A 461 -5.31 -8.45 9.82
N THR A 462 -5.27 -9.27 10.86
CA THR A 462 -6.50 -9.78 11.47
C THR A 462 -7.35 -8.66 12.09
N MET A 463 -8.68 -8.86 12.12
CA MET A 463 -9.57 -8.07 12.97
C MET A 463 -9.66 -8.59 14.40
N ASP A 464 -9.11 -9.77 14.69
CA ASP A 464 -9.08 -10.31 16.04
C ASP A 464 -8.01 -9.55 16.86
N PRO A 465 -8.39 -8.71 17.83
CA PRO A 465 -7.43 -7.94 18.62
C PRO A 465 -6.53 -8.84 19.47
N SER A 466 -6.88 -10.13 19.63
CA SER A 466 -6.06 -11.10 20.34
C SER A 466 -5.02 -11.81 19.46
N GLN A 467 -5.01 -11.59 18.14
CA GLN A 467 -4.21 -12.37 17.18
C GLN A 467 -3.45 -11.51 16.13
N GLN A 468 -2.91 -10.37 16.56
CA GLN A 468 -2.25 -9.37 15.70
C GLN A 468 -0.86 -9.79 15.17
N ASP A 469 -0.48 -11.07 15.29
CA ASP A 469 0.83 -11.61 14.92
C ASP A 469 0.89 -12.25 13.52
N VAL A 470 -0.24 -12.40 12.83
CA VAL A 470 -0.31 -12.94 11.45
C VAL A 470 -0.80 -11.87 10.47
N LEU A 471 0.11 -11.44 9.59
CA LEU A 471 -0.14 -10.45 8.54
C LEU A 471 -0.89 -11.04 7.35
N GLY A 472 -1.56 -10.17 6.60
CA GLY A 472 -2.45 -10.51 5.50
C GLY A 472 -3.92 -10.33 5.87
N TYR A 473 -4.73 -9.85 4.92
CA TYR A 473 -6.18 -9.86 5.06
C TYR A 473 -6.71 -11.30 5.15
N PRO A 474 -7.62 -11.57 6.11
CA PRO A 474 -8.36 -12.83 6.15
C PRO A 474 -9.25 -12.99 4.90
N LEU A 475 -9.36 -14.22 4.42
CA LEU A 475 -10.39 -14.59 3.46
C LEU A 475 -11.73 -14.80 4.16
N MET A 476 -12.75 -14.20 3.57
CA MET A 476 -14.13 -14.25 4.01
C MET A 476 -14.93 -15.13 3.05
N LYS A 477 -15.87 -15.91 3.60
CA LYS A 477 -16.88 -16.65 2.83
C LYS A 477 -18.23 -16.01 3.06
N ILE A 478 -18.72 -15.28 2.06
CA ILE A 478 -20.05 -14.69 2.04
C ILE A 478 -20.89 -15.33 0.94
N TYR A 479 -22.15 -14.95 0.85
CA TYR A 479 -23.05 -15.40 -0.20
C TYR A 479 -23.70 -14.20 -0.90
N LEU A 480 -23.85 -14.28 -2.22
CA LEU A 480 -24.52 -13.27 -3.06
C LEU A 480 -25.58 -13.92 -3.94
N THR A 481 -26.69 -13.23 -4.18
CA THR A 481 -27.70 -13.63 -5.17
C THR A 481 -27.20 -13.44 -6.60
N GLY A 482 -27.91 -14.01 -7.59
CA GLY A 482 -27.59 -13.78 -9.00
C GLY A 482 -27.59 -12.30 -9.40
N GLN A 483 -28.55 -11.52 -8.88
CA GLN A 483 -28.60 -10.06 -9.10
C GLN A 483 -27.41 -9.34 -8.47
N GLU A 484 -26.97 -9.74 -7.27
CA GLU A 484 -25.83 -9.11 -6.60
C GLU A 484 -24.50 -9.43 -7.29
N LEU A 485 -24.37 -10.62 -7.89
CA LEU A 485 -23.23 -10.94 -8.77
C LEU A 485 -23.22 -10.09 -10.05
N GLU A 486 -24.39 -9.87 -10.66
CA GLU A 486 -24.53 -8.93 -11.79
C GLU A 486 -24.16 -7.51 -11.39
N ASN A 487 -24.57 -7.07 -10.19
CA ASN A 487 -24.24 -5.74 -9.65
C ASN A 487 -22.74 -5.57 -9.43
N LEU A 488 -22.04 -6.60 -8.94
CA LEU A 488 -20.58 -6.60 -8.79
C LEU A 488 -19.87 -6.50 -10.15
N ALA A 489 -20.34 -7.25 -11.15
CA ALA A 489 -19.83 -7.16 -12.52
C ALA A 489 -20.10 -5.76 -13.13
N GLN A 490 -21.29 -5.21 -12.87
CA GLN A 490 -21.68 -3.88 -13.33
C GLN A 490 -20.84 -2.78 -12.68
N PHE A 491 -20.51 -2.92 -11.39
CA PHE A 491 -19.59 -2.02 -10.72
C PHE A 491 -18.22 -2.05 -11.39
N SER A 492 -17.66 -3.24 -11.64
CA SER A 492 -16.37 -3.38 -12.33
C SER A 492 -16.39 -2.72 -13.71
N ALA A 493 -17.47 -2.89 -14.48
CA ALA A 493 -17.64 -2.22 -15.77
C ALA A 493 -17.69 -0.69 -15.65
N TYR A 494 -18.22 -0.14 -14.55
CA TYR A 494 -18.17 1.30 -14.29
C TYR A 494 -16.79 1.81 -13.90
N VAL A 495 -15.97 1.00 -13.21
CA VAL A 495 -14.55 1.33 -13.00
C VAL A 495 -13.80 1.35 -14.34
N MET A 496 -14.05 0.38 -15.24
CA MET A 496 -13.49 0.46 -16.60
C MET A 496 -13.95 1.71 -17.35
N ALA A 497 -15.18 2.16 -17.10
CA ALA A 497 -15.73 3.36 -17.70
C ALA A 497 -15.07 4.65 -17.18
N SER A 498 -14.61 4.67 -15.92
CA SER A 498 -13.95 5.85 -15.36
C SER A 498 -12.60 6.14 -16.01
N GLU A 499 -11.94 5.10 -16.53
CA GLU A 499 -10.65 5.22 -17.22
C GLU A 499 -10.79 5.41 -18.74
N ASP A 500 -12.00 5.27 -19.33
CA ASP A 500 -12.23 5.61 -20.74
C ASP A 500 -12.43 7.13 -20.90
N SER A 501 -11.33 7.82 -21.24
CA SER A 501 -11.35 9.27 -21.45
C SER A 501 -12.34 9.72 -22.54
N ALA A 502 -12.62 8.89 -23.56
CA ALA A 502 -13.59 9.23 -24.59
C ALA A 502 -15.02 9.13 -24.07
N PHE A 503 -15.29 8.13 -23.22
CA PHE A 503 -16.55 8.00 -22.52
C PHE A 503 -16.75 9.16 -21.54
N ILE A 504 -15.77 9.44 -20.68
CA ILE A 504 -15.81 10.57 -19.73
C ILE A 504 -16.04 11.90 -20.45
N ALA A 505 -15.33 12.16 -21.55
CA ALA A 505 -15.51 13.38 -22.34
C ALA A 505 -16.87 13.45 -23.06
N SER A 506 -17.54 12.32 -23.27
CA SER A 506 -18.89 12.27 -23.87
C SER A 506 -19.99 12.63 -22.88
N LEU A 507 -19.70 12.60 -21.58
CA LEU A 507 -20.65 12.96 -20.54
C LEU A 507 -20.96 14.49 -20.61
N PRO A 508 -22.23 14.91 -20.68
CA PRO A 508 -22.61 16.32 -20.76
C PRO A 508 -22.04 17.26 -19.67
N ALA A 509 -21.30 18.31 -20.04
CA ALA A 509 -20.65 19.23 -19.09
C ALA A 509 -21.56 19.97 -18.07
N THR A 510 -22.89 19.99 -18.27
CA THR A 510 -23.86 20.58 -17.32
C THR A 510 -25.20 19.86 -17.40
N VAL A 511 -25.75 19.47 -16.25
CA VAL A 511 -27.08 18.85 -16.14
C VAL A 511 -28.15 19.93 -16.04
N THR A 512 -29.08 19.96 -17.00
CA THR A 512 -30.26 20.84 -16.90
C THR A 512 -31.40 20.05 -16.29
N TYR A 513 -31.76 20.35 -15.04
CA TYR A 513 -32.84 19.66 -14.33
C TYR A 513 -34.19 19.88 -15.04
N TYR A 514 -34.66 18.88 -15.82
CA TYR A 514 -35.97 18.97 -16.46
C TYR A 514 -37.09 18.63 -15.45
N ASP A 515 -37.85 19.64 -15.04
CA ASP A 515 -39.01 19.56 -14.12
C ASP A 515 -40.33 19.15 -14.83
N GLY A 516 -40.24 18.55 -16.03
CA GLY A 516 -41.37 18.44 -16.96
C GLY A 516 -41.98 17.05 -17.20
N LEU A 517 -41.46 15.99 -16.57
CA LEU A 517 -41.93 14.62 -16.84
C LEU A 517 -42.98 14.18 -15.81
N SER A 518 -44.24 14.28 -16.18
CA SER A 518 -45.37 13.67 -15.46
C SER A 518 -45.47 12.17 -15.81
N ALA A 519 -44.70 11.32 -15.15
CA ALA A 519 -44.86 9.87 -15.22
C ALA A 519 -44.77 9.24 -13.81
N ALA A 520 -45.50 8.15 -13.60
CA ALA A 520 -45.72 7.56 -12.28
C ALA A 520 -44.45 6.85 -11.74
N PRO A 521 -44.28 6.74 -10.40
CA PRO A 521 -43.16 6.03 -9.80
C PRO A 521 -43.21 4.54 -10.18
N GLY A 522 -42.19 4.03 -10.88
CA GLY A 522 -42.08 2.62 -11.29
C GLY A 522 -41.72 2.35 -12.76
N ASP A 523 -41.45 3.37 -13.57
CA ASP A 523 -41.01 3.18 -14.97
C ASP A 523 -39.47 3.08 -15.04
N ALA A 524 -38.94 1.94 -15.49
CA ALA A 524 -37.50 1.66 -15.53
C ALA A 524 -36.72 2.70 -16.36
N ALA A 525 -37.29 3.16 -17.48
CA ALA A 525 -36.70 4.19 -18.33
C ALA A 525 -36.59 5.57 -17.64
N TYR A 526 -37.40 5.82 -16.61
CA TYR A 526 -37.39 7.07 -15.83
C TYR A 526 -36.30 7.06 -14.75
N MET A 527 -36.08 5.92 -14.10
CA MET A 527 -35.00 5.75 -13.10
C MET A 527 -33.63 5.74 -13.77
N THR A 528 -33.49 5.09 -14.94
CA THR A 528 -32.28 5.14 -15.76
C THR A 528 -31.95 6.56 -16.21
N ALA A 529 -32.94 7.41 -16.53
CA ALA A 529 -32.70 8.79 -16.97
C ALA A 529 -32.39 9.77 -15.82
N ARG A 530 -32.87 9.51 -14.59
CA ARG A 530 -32.70 10.41 -13.42
C ARG A 530 -31.46 10.08 -12.58
N LEU A 531 -31.11 8.80 -12.42
CA LEU A 531 -29.94 8.36 -11.65
C LEU A 531 -28.66 8.44 -12.49
N ALA A 532 -28.74 8.22 -13.80
CA ALA A 532 -27.58 8.36 -14.69
C ALA A 532 -27.09 9.81 -14.84
N GLU A 533 -27.92 10.82 -14.57
CA GLU A 533 -27.60 12.20 -14.90
C GLU A 533 -26.88 12.99 -13.79
N ALA A 534 -26.96 12.60 -12.51
CA ALA A 534 -26.27 13.32 -11.43
C ALA A 534 -25.04 12.56 -10.89
N LEU A 535 -25.04 11.23 -10.97
CA LEU A 535 -24.01 10.38 -10.35
C LEU A 535 -22.81 10.07 -11.28
N TYR A 536 -23.03 9.96 -12.60
CA TYR A 536 -21.94 9.73 -13.56
C TYR A 536 -20.87 10.85 -13.54
N TYR A 537 -21.23 12.05 -13.08
CA TYR A 537 -20.31 13.20 -13.02
C TYR A 537 -19.52 13.32 -11.73
N GLN A 538 -20.03 12.79 -10.62
CA GLN A 538 -19.38 12.95 -9.30
C GLN A 538 -18.69 11.67 -8.87
N VAL A 539 -19.21 10.51 -9.26
CA VAL A 539 -18.76 9.21 -8.77
C VAL A 539 -17.75 8.58 -9.71
N LEU A 540 -18.06 8.47 -11.01
CA LEU A 540 -17.16 7.79 -11.94
C LEU A 540 -15.77 8.44 -11.99
N PRO A 541 -15.62 9.77 -12.06
CA PRO A 541 -14.29 10.38 -12.07
C PRO A 541 -13.48 10.16 -10.79
N ALA A 542 -14.14 9.75 -9.69
CA ALA A 542 -13.48 9.42 -8.43
C ALA A 542 -13.12 7.93 -8.31
N LEU A 543 -13.49 7.08 -9.28
CA LEU A 543 -13.08 5.68 -9.34
C LEU A 543 -11.78 5.54 -10.15
N ASN A 544 -10.88 4.73 -9.65
CA ASN A 544 -9.62 4.34 -10.30
C ASN A 544 -9.47 2.80 -10.30
N ASN A 545 -8.41 2.29 -10.94
CA ASN A 545 -8.05 0.88 -11.01
C ASN A 545 -8.04 0.15 -9.65
N ASP A 546 -7.75 0.81 -8.53
CA ASP A 546 -7.70 0.12 -7.24
C ASP A 546 -9.06 -0.46 -6.84
N TYR A 547 -10.16 0.14 -7.33
CA TYR A 547 -11.51 -0.37 -7.12
C TYR A 547 -11.93 -1.47 -8.11
N PHE A 548 -11.14 -1.76 -9.16
CA PHE A 548 -11.51 -2.79 -10.12
C PHE A 548 -11.55 -4.16 -9.45
N MET A 549 -12.68 -4.88 -9.57
CA MET A 549 -12.83 -6.19 -8.97
C MET A 549 -12.39 -7.26 -9.96
N ASN A 550 -11.29 -7.93 -9.65
CA ASN A 550 -10.87 -9.12 -10.37
C ASN A 550 -11.70 -10.30 -9.88
N VAL A 551 -12.33 -11.02 -10.81
CA VAL A 551 -13.29 -12.08 -10.47
C VAL A 551 -12.94 -13.41 -11.16
N SER A 552 -13.07 -14.50 -10.40
CA SER A 552 -13.02 -15.88 -10.89
C SER A 552 -14.34 -16.59 -10.60
N GLY A 553 -14.74 -17.51 -11.47
CA GLY A 553 -15.95 -18.33 -11.33
C GLY A 553 -17.16 -17.82 -12.07
N ILE A 554 -17.15 -16.58 -12.53
CA ILE A 554 -18.16 -16.02 -13.44
C ILE A 554 -17.55 -15.52 -14.73
N GLN A 555 -18.41 -15.39 -15.73
CA GLN A 555 -18.15 -14.78 -17.02
C GLN A 555 -19.21 -13.69 -17.19
N TYR A 556 -18.83 -12.48 -17.62
CA TYR A 556 -19.84 -11.47 -17.95
C TYR A 556 -19.51 -10.70 -19.22
N SER A 557 -20.55 -10.24 -19.91
CA SER A 557 -20.43 -9.36 -21.07
C SER A 557 -20.94 -7.97 -20.72
N HIS A 558 -20.15 -6.93 -21.03
CA HIS A 558 -20.53 -5.53 -20.87
C HIS A 558 -20.36 -4.79 -22.19
N ALA A 559 -21.28 -3.90 -22.56
CA ALA A 559 -21.08 -3.09 -23.75
C ALA A 559 -20.19 -1.88 -23.40
N GLY A 560 -19.09 -1.62 -24.12
CA GLY A 560 -18.24 -0.45 -23.89
C GLY A 560 -18.93 0.92 -24.07
N SER A 561 -18.19 1.98 -24.43
CA SER A 561 -18.74 3.35 -24.51
C SER A 561 -20.04 3.51 -25.32
N ALA A 562 -20.26 2.69 -26.37
CA ALA A 562 -21.49 2.69 -27.17
C ALA A 562 -22.73 2.16 -26.43
N GLY A 563 -22.54 1.34 -25.40
CA GLY A 563 -23.58 0.78 -24.56
C GLY A 563 -23.50 1.21 -23.10
N LEU A 564 -22.77 2.30 -22.80
CA LEU A 564 -22.65 2.90 -21.47
C LEU A 564 -22.14 1.94 -20.40
N TYR A 565 -21.22 1.04 -20.76
CA TYR A 565 -20.60 0.08 -19.83
C TYR A 565 -21.63 -0.81 -19.11
N GLN A 566 -22.75 -1.12 -19.76
CA GLN A 566 -23.81 -1.94 -19.18
C GLN A 566 -23.51 -3.43 -19.32
N VAL A 567 -23.63 -4.16 -18.21
CA VAL A 567 -23.60 -5.64 -18.19
C VAL A 567 -24.89 -6.16 -18.82
N SER A 568 -24.76 -7.19 -19.65
CA SER A 568 -25.86 -7.75 -20.46
C SER A 568 -26.05 -9.25 -20.29
N GLU A 569 -25.06 -9.93 -19.74
CA GLU A 569 -25.08 -11.37 -19.48
C GLU A 569 -24.09 -11.69 -18.38
N ILE A 570 -24.48 -12.58 -17.46
CA ILE A 570 -23.59 -13.18 -16.46
C ILE A 570 -23.81 -14.70 -16.43
N ASN A 571 -22.72 -15.44 -16.59
CA ASN A 571 -22.68 -16.89 -16.64
C ASN A 571 -21.77 -17.42 -15.54
N LEU A 572 -22.10 -18.59 -14.98
CA LEU A 572 -21.34 -19.27 -13.94
C LEU A 572 -20.50 -20.40 -14.54
N TYR A 573 -19.22 -20.44 -14.21
CA TYR A 573 -18.34 -21.55 -14.56
C TYR A 573 -18.62 -22.78 -13.70
N ASN A 574 -18.26 -23.95 -14.24
CA ASN A 574 -18.38 -25.18 -13.50
C ASN A 574 -17.46 -25.15 -12.26
N ALA A 575 -17.90 -25.76 -11.16
CA ALA A 575 -17.10 -25.88 -9.94
C ALA A 575 -15.75 -26.61 -10.16
N ALA A 576 -15.68 -27.50 -11.16
CA ALA A 576 -14.46 -28.20 -11.57
C ALA A 576 -13.64 -27.46 -12.64
N ASP A 577 -14.10 -26.31 -13.15
CA ASP A 577 -13.33 -25.42 -14.02
C ASP A 577 -12.89 -24.20 -13.18
N PHE A 578 -11.84 -24.39 -12.39
CA PHE A 578 -11.39 -23.33 -11.48
C PHE A 578 -10.64 -22.22 -12.20
N THR A 579 -10.04 -22.49 -13.37
CA THR A 579 -9.32 -21.49 -14.19
C THR A 579 -10.21 -20.67 -15.13
N CYS A 580 -11.52 -20.97 -15.18
CA CYS A 580 -12.47 -20.31 -16.08
C CYS A 580 -12.09 -20.42 -17.57
N ALA A 581 -11.44 -21.53 -17.94
CA ALA A 581 -10.97 -21.74 -19.31
C ALA A 581 -12.06 -22.33 -20.22
N GLY A 582 -13.23 -22.62 -19.65
CA GLY A 582 -14.28 -23.41 -20.28
C GLY A 582 -13.81 -24.83 -20.55
N ALA A 583 -12.80 -25.34 -19.84
CA ALA A 583 -12.14 -26.61 -20.11
C ALA A 583 -11.92 -27.39 -18.81
N ILE A 584 -12.47 -28.62 -18.74
CA ILE A 584 -12.31 -29.49 -17.58
C ILE A 584 -11.45 -30.70 -17.96
N SER A 585 -10.43 -30.99 -17.15
CA SER A 585 -9.55 -32.14 -17.35
C SER A 585 -10.36 -33.44 -17.50
N GLY A 586 -10.13 -34.16 -18.60
CA GLY A 586 -10.83 -35.42 -18.90
C GLY A 586 -12.28 -35.30 -19.41
N VAL A 587 -12.87 -34.10 -19.40
CA VAL A 587 -14.23 -33.84 -19.91
C VAL A 587 -14.20 -32.99 -21.18
N GLY A 588 -13.18 -32.16 -21.36
CA GLY A 588 -13.03 -31.26 -22.51
C GLY A 588 -13.72 -29.92 -22.27
N LEU A 589 -14.07 -29.21 -23.36
CA LEU A 589 -14.68 -27.90 -23.25
C LEU A 589 -16.13 -27.99 -22.73
N VAL A 590 -16.43 -27.25 -21.66
CA VAL A 590 -17.75 -27.11 -21.05
C VAL A 590 -18.07 -25.61 -20.93
N PRO A 591 -19.11 -25.09 -21.62
CA PRO A 591 -19.45 -23.68 -21.55
C PRO A 591 -20.01 -23.31 -20.17
N PRO A 592 -19.81 -22.07 -19.71
CA PRO A 592 -20.46 -21.57 -18.49
C PRO A 592 -21.98 -21.47 -18.70
N THR A 593 -22.72 -21.45 -17.59
CA THR A 593 -24.19 -21.50 -17.59
C THR A 593 -24.78 -20.17 -17.14
N ALA A 594 -25.75 -19.64 -17.88
CA ALA A 594 -26.44 -18.40 -17.50
C ALA A 594 -27.04 -18.45 -16.10
N ILE A 595 -26.80 -17.38 -15.34
CA ILE A 595 -27.40 -17.16 -14.03
C ILE A 595 -28.76 -16.48 -14.24
N ASP A 596 -29.81 -16.98 -13.57
CA ASP A 596 -31.09 -16.28 -13.49
C ASP A 596 -30.98 -15.15 -12.44
N THR A 597 -30.76 -13.93 -12.89
CA THR A 597 -30.61 -12.76 -11.98
C THR A 597 -31.93 -12.34 -11.34
N SER A 598 -33.07 -12.88 -11.81
CA SER A 598 -34.37 -12.66 -11.18
C SER A 598 -34.66 -13.62 -10.01
N ASP A 599 -33.85 -14.67 -9.84
CA ASP A 599 -33.93 -15.59 -8.72
C ASP A 599 -33.27 -14.98 -7.47
N THR A 600 -34.10 -14.66 -6.48
CA THR A 600 -33.66 -14.12 -5.19
C THR A 600 -33.46 -15.18 -4.12
N ASP A 601 -33.83 -16.43 -4.39
CA ASP A 601 -33.75 -17.53 -3.43
C ASP A 601 -32.40 -18.25 -3.55
N THR A 602 -31.81 -18.29 -4.74
CA THR A 602 -30.50 -18.91 -4.96
C THR A 602 -29.39 -17.92 -4.62
N VAL A 603 -28.50 -18.34 -3.70
CA VAL A 603 -27.25 -17.64 -3.39
C VAL A 603 -26.03 -18.47 -3.76
N TYR A 604 -24.96 -17.78 -4.12
CA TYR A 604 -23.70 -18.35 -4.56
C TYR A 604 -22.61 -18.00 -3.55
N PRO A 605 -21.78 -18.98 -3.12
CA PRO A 605 -20.65 -18.70 -2.25
C PRO A 605 -19.62 -17.82 -2.97
N VAL A 606 -19.16 -16.79 -2.28
CA VAL A 606 -18.15 -15.84 -2.75
C VAL A 606 -17.02 -15.78 -1.73
N ILE A 607 -15.80 -16.05 -2.20
CA ILE A 607 -14.57 -15.90 -1.44
C ILE A 607 -13.99 -14.55 -1.78
N ILE A 608 -13.84 -13.72 -0.76
CA ILE A 608 -13.42 -12.34 -0.88
C ILE A 608 -12.50 -12.01 0.28
N ASP A 609 -11.51 -11.18 0.04
CA ASP A 609 -10.69 -10.66 1.13
C ASP A 609 -11.47 -9.67 2.00
N LEU A 610 -10.99 -9.50 3.23
CA LEU A 610 -11.64 -8.60 4.18
C LEU A 610 -11.67 -7.15 3.68
N TYR A 611 -10.62 -6.67 3.02
CA TYR A 611 -10.54 -5.29 2.55
C TYR A 611 -11.63 -5.02 1.52
N ALA A 612 -11.76 -5.87 0.49
CA ALA A 612 -12.80 -5.72 -0.52
C ALA A 612 -14.20 -5.84 0.09
N LEU A 613 -14.40 -6.71 1.09
CA LEU A 613 -15.66 -6.79 1.82
C LEU A 613 -15.99 -5.47 2.55
N LEU A 614 -15.05 -4.93 3.32
CA LEU A 614 -15.22 -3.70 4.09
C LEU A 614 -15.36 -2.48 3.17
N MET A 615 -14.59 -2.42 2.09
CA MET A 615 -14.67 -1.37 1.08
C MET A 615 -16.07 -1.33 0.45
N MET A 616 -16.60 -2.48 0.00
CA MET A 616 -17.95 -2.58 -0.57
C MET A 616 -19.06 -2.16 0.40
N HIS A 617 -18.82 -2.30 1.71
CA HIS A 617 -19.79 -1.99 2.76
C HIS A 617 -19.41 -0.75 3.57
N SER A 618 -18.47 0.06 3.10
CA SER A 618 -18.22 1.38 3.65
C SER A 618 -19.41 2.30 3.35
N GLU A 619 -19.64 3.32 4.19
CA GLU A 619 -20.75 4.24 3.99
C GLU A 619 -20.67 4.95 2.64
N THR A 620 -19.49 5.45 2.29
CA THR A 620 -19.24 6.12 1.01
C THR A 620 -19.59 5.21 -0.16
N PHE A 621 -19.06 3.98 -0.16
CA PHE A 621 -19.19 3.09 -1.30
C PHE A 621 -20.57 2.46 -1.41
N SER A 622 -21.19 2.09 -0.29
CA SER A 622 -22.55 1.54 -0.29
C SER A 622 -23.58 2.60 -0.74
N ASN A 623 -23.37 3.86 -0.37
CA ASN A 623 -24.18 4.97 -0.89
C ASN A 623 -24.00 5.14 -2.40
N VAL A 624 -22.77 4.99 -2.91
CA VAL A 624 -22.47 4.97 -4.35
C VAL A 624 -23.22 3.83 -5.04
N LEU A 625 -23.04 2.59 -4.60
CA LEU A 625 -23.68 1.40 -5.20
C LEU A 625 -25.22 1.51 -5.19
N THR A 626 -25.79 1.94 -4.06
CA THR A 626 -27.24 2.14 -3.93
C THR A 626 -27.75 3.22 -4.88
N SER A 627 -27.00 4.32 -5.02
CA SER A 627 -27.35 5.41 -5.92
C SER A 627 -27.18 5.06 -7.39
N LEU A 628 -26.27 4.14 -7.72
CA LEU A 628 -26.14 3.55 -9.05
C LEU A 628 -27.20 2.47 -9.31
N GLY A 629 -28.00 2.10 -8.32
CA GLY A 629 -29.04 1.07 -8.43
C GLY A 629 -28.47 -0.35 -8.47
N ILE A 630 -27.23 -0.55 -8.02
CA ILE A 630 -26.50 -1.82 -8.05
C ILE A 630 -26.01 -2.21 -6.64
N PRO A 631 -26.89 -2.28 -5.61
CA PRO A 631 -26.47 -2.63 -4.28
C PRO A 631 -25.89 -4.05 -4.24
N VAL A 632 -24.80 -4.23 -3.49
CA VAL A 632 -24.21 -5.53 -3.17
C VAL A 632 -24.34 -5.70 -1.65
N ILE A 633 -25.02 -6.76 -1.22
CA ILE A 633 -25.26 -7.03 0.21
C ILE A 633 -24.68 -8.39 0.54
N ALA A 634 -23.72 -8.44 1.45
CA ALA A 634 -23.16 -9.71 1.93
C ALA A 634 -24.21 -10.50 2.74
N ARG A 635 -24.41 -11.77 2.37
CA ARG A 635 -25.39 -12.69 2.98
C ARG A 635 -24.75 -13.94 3.56
N ASP A 636 -25.51 -14.60 4.42
CA ASP A 636 -25.25 -15.96 4.89
C ASP A 636 -25.72 -17.03 3.89
N GLU A 637 -25.48 -18.30 4.22
CA GLU A 637 -25.82 -19.44 3.36
C GLU A 637 -27.33 -19.63 3.13
N ASP A 638 -28.16 -19.08 4.01
CA ASP A 638 -29.62 -19.10 3.92
C ASP A 638 -30.16 -17.85 3.17
N GLY A 639 -29.28 -16.95 2.72
CA GLY A 639 -29.60 -15.75 1.95
C GLY A 639 -30.00 -14.54 2.79
N TYR A 640 -29.82 -14.56 4.10
CA TYR A 640 -30.07 -13.42 4.97
C TYR A 640 -28.87 -12.47 5.04
N PRO A 641 -29.06 -11.14 5.09
CA PRO A 641 -27.95 -10.19 5.26
C PRO A 641 -27.15 -10.48 6.53
N ILE A 642 -25.82 -10.42 6.44
CA ILE A 642 -24.91 -10.67 7.57
C ILE A 642 -25.03 -9.57 8.64
N PHE A 643 -25.12 -8.32 8.20
CA PHE A 643 -25.27 -7.16 9.08
C PHE A 643 -26.69 -6.63 9.01
N THR A 644 -27.41 -6.68 10.13
CA THR A 644 -28.79 -6.18 10.20
C THR A 644 -28.98 -5.13 11.29
N ASP A 645 -29.91 -4.22 11.04
CA ASP A 645 -30.48 -3.36 12.08
C ASP A 645 -31.38 -4.18 13.05
N ARG A 646 -32.00 -3.49 14.02
CA ARG A 646 -32.87 -4.14 15.02
C ARG A 646 -34.16 -4.73 14.43
N ASP A 647 -34.55 -4.28 13.25
CA ASP A 647 -35.76 -4.71 12.55
C ASP A 647 -35.47 -5.82 11.53
N GLY A 648 -34.19 -6.21 11.38
CA GLY A 648 -33.73 -7.26 10.48
C GLY A 648 -33.42 -6.79 9.05
N ASN A 649 -33.36 -5.48 8.81
CA ASN A 649 -32.97 -4.94 7.50
C ASN A 649 -31.45 -4.88 7.38
N ALA A 650 -30.92 -5.07 6.17
CA ALA A 650 -29.50 -4.93 5.90
C ALA A 650 -28.99 -3.54 6.33
N ARG A 651 -27.79 -3.51 6.93
CA ARG A 651 -27.07 -2.28 7.27
C ARG A 651 -25.58 -2.43 6.98
N LEU A 652 -24.85 -1.33 7.10
CA LEU A 652 -23.39 -1.32 7.01
C LEU A 652 -22.75 -1.90 8.29
N PRO A 653 -21.62 -2.60 8.19
CA PRO A 653 -20.81 -2.99 9.33
C PRO A 653 -20.18 -1.75 9.99
N ASP A 654 -20.07 -1.78 11.31
CA ASP A 654 -19.33 -0.83 12.13
C ASP A 654 -18.17 -1.57 12.79
N THR A 655 -16.95 -1.43 12.25
CA THR A 655 -15.76 -2.12 12.77
C THR A 655 -15.34 -1.62 14.17
N THR A 656 -15.94 -0.53 14.66
CA THR A 656 -15.79 -0.08 16.05
C THR A 656 -16.78 -0.76 17.01
N ASP A 657 -17.86 -1.38 16.51
CA ASP A 657 -18.76 -2.22 17.29
C ASP A 657 -18.19 -3.64 17.43
N TYR A 658 -17.90 -4.02 18.67
CA TYR A 658 -17.44 -5.36 19.02
C TYR A 658 -18.33 -6.49 18.45
N ASN A 659 -19.65 -6.29 18.35
CA ASN A 659 -20.55 -7.33 17.82
C ASN A 659 -20.36 -7.54 16.31
N ASP A 660 -20.04 -6.48 15.57
CA ASP A 660 -19.81 -6.56 14.13
C ASP A 660 -18.47 -7.22 13.84
N VAL A 661 -17.44 -6.89 14.64
CA VAL A 661 -16.17 -7.63 14.63
C VAL A 661 -16.43 -9.11 14.88
N VAL A 662 -17.12 -9.49 15.96
CA VAL A 662 -17.46 -10.89 16.25
C VAL A 662 -18.24 -11.55 15.10
N THR A 663 -19.14 -10.81 14.45
CA THR A 663 -19.87 -11.30 13.29
C THR A 663 -18.91 -11.63 12.16
N LEU A 664 -18.03 -10.70 11.78
CA LEU A 664 -17.02 -10.91 10.75
C LEU A 664 -16.13 -12.13 11.07
N LEU A 665 -15.69 -12.31 12.31
CA LEU A 665 -14.87 -13.46 12.70
C LEU A 665 -15.57 -14.82 12.43
N ASN A 666 -16.90 -14.87 12.38
CA ASN A 666 -17.65 -16.09 12.07
C ASN A 666 -17.76 -16.39 10.56
N TYR A 667 -17.49 -15.40 9.70
CA TYR A 667 -17.56 -15.54 8.25
C TYR A 667 -16.20 -15.69 7.59
N ARG A 668 -15.14 -15.93 8.37
CA ARG A 668 -13.85 -16.32 7.81
C ARG A 668 -13.98 -17.68 7.11
N LEU A 669 -13.23 -17.87 6.04
CA LEU A 669 -13.32 -19.05 5.19
C LEU A 669 -13.13 -20.36 5.97
N ASP A 670 -12.21 -20.38 6.94
CA ASP A 670 -11.85 -21.51 7.78
C ASP A 670 -12.44 -21.42 9.20
N ALA A 671 -13.51 -20.65 9.42
CA ALA A 671 -14.12 -20.52 10.73
C ALA A 671 -14.61 -21.87 11.30
N ASP A 672 -13.86 -22.42 12.26
CA ASP A 672 -14.27 -23.56 13.08
C ASP A 672 -14.31 -23.17 14.57
N PRO A 673 -15.51 -23.04 15.18
CA PRO A 673 -15.64 -22.65 16.58
C PRO A 673 -15.13 -23.71 17.57
N THR A 674 -14.78 -24.90 17.08
CA THR A 674 -14.25 -26.02 17.88
C THR A 674 -12.74 -26.19 17.75
N ALA A 675 -12.11 -25.54 16.76
CA ALA A 675 -10.68 -25.60 16.55
C ALA A 675 -9.93 -24.63 17.48
N VAL A 676 -8.76 -25.06 17.96
CA VAL A 676 -7.86 -24.23 18.77
C VAL A 676 -6.74 -23.73 17.87
N GLY A 677 -6.53 -22.41 17.79
CA GLY A 677 -5.48 -21.79 16.97
C GLY A 677 -6.04 -20.68 16.07
N VAL A 678 -5.17 -20.11 15.22
CA VAL A 678 -5.55 -19.12 14.20
C VAL A 678 -6.41 -19.81 13.14
N GLN A 679 -7.65 -19.34 12.96
CA GLN A 679 -8.58 -19.78 11.91
C GLN A 679 -8.84 -18.62 10.97
N GLU A 680 -7.78 -18.21 10.27
CA GLU A 680 -7.82 -17.12 9.30
C GLU A 680 -6.90 -17.43 8.13
N VAL A 681 -7.41 -18.17 7.14
CA VAL A 681 -6.67 -18.30 5.88
C VAL A 681 -6.51 -16.92 5.25
N LYS A 682 -5.26 -16.53 5.01
CA LYS A 682 -4.91 -15.24 4.39
C LYS A 682 -4.87 -15.32 2.87
N GLU A 683 -5.03 -14.20 2.19
CA GLU A 683 -4.96 -14.14 0.72
C GLU A 683 -3.64 -14.71 0.15
N TRP A 684 -2.49 -14.30 0.71
CA TRP A 684 -1.19 -14.83 0.28
C TRP A 684 -1.05 -16.34 0.55
N GLN A 685 -1.74 -16.88 1.57
CA GLN A 685 -1.77 -18.33 1.82
C GLN A 685 -2.60 -19.05 0.76
N ALA A 686 -3.66 -18.41 0.24
CA ALA A 686 -4.42 -18.91 -0.89
C ALA A 686 -3.58 -18.98 -2.16
N LEU A 687 -2.85 -17.91 -2.47
CA LEU A 687 -1.92 -17.90 -3.60
C LEU A 687 -0.82 -18.96 -3.46
N TYR A 688 -0.19 -19.06 -2.28
CA TYR A 688 0.82 -20.09 -2.00
C TYR A 688 0.27 -21.50 -2.18
N SER A 689 -0.90 -21.77 -1.59
CA SER A 689 -1.53 -23.08 -1.68
C SER A 689 -1.92 -23.39 -3.12
N PHE A 690 -2.44 -22.42 -3.87
CA PHE A 690 -2.79 -22.60 -5.27
C PHE A 690 -1.57 -23.02 -6.11
N LEU A 691 -0.45 -22.32 -5.98
CA LEU A 691 0.76 -22.58 -6.77
C LEU A 691 1.48 -23.87 -6.38
N THR A 692 1.35 -24.32 -5.13
CA THR A 692 2.06 -25.50 -4.61
C THR A 692 1.19 -26.76 -4.53
N ASN A 693 -0.13 -26.67 -4.74
CA ASN A 693 -1.01 -27.83 -4.64
C ASN A 693 -0.78 -28.80 -5.81
N ALA A 694 -0.69 -30.09 -5.46
CA ALA A 694 -0.54 -31.16 -6.45
C ALA A 694 -1.70 -31.21 -7.47
N LEU A 695 -2.93 -30.87 -7.06
CA LEU A 695 -4.10 -30.82 -7.94
C LEU A 695 -3.93 -29.77 -9.03
N TYR A 696 -3.55 -28.54 -8.66
CA TYR A 696 -3.23 -27.48 -9.62
C TYR A 696 -2.07 -27.88 -10.54
N SER A 697 -0.97 -28.39 -9.97
CA SER A 697 0.19 -28.85 -10.73
C SER A 697 -0.15 -29.96 -11.74
N SER A 698 -1.20 -30.74 -11.47
CA SER A 698 -1.67 -31.82 -12.34
C SER A 698 -2.58 -31.34 -13.47
N GLU A 699 -3.31 -30.24 -13.26
CA GLU A 699 -4.16 -29.63 -14.30
C GLU A 699 -3.35 -28.80 -15.30
N LEU A 700 -2.33 -28.08 -14.83
CA LEU A 700 -1.42 -27.32 -15.71
C LEU A 700 -0.16 -28.10 -16.11
N GLY A 701 0.08 -29.25 -15.49
CA GLY A 701 1.14 -30.19 -15.87
C GLY A 701 2.55 -29.88 -15.38
N THR A 702 2.79 -28.76 -14.67
CA THR A 702 4.09 -28.35 -14.10
C THR A 702 3.94 -27.32 -12.96
N SER A 703 4.97 -27.11 -12.13
CA SER A 703 5.11 -25.96 -11.19
C SER A 703 5.38 -24.62 -11.90
N VAL A 704 4.83 -24.44 -13.10
CA VAL A 704 4.99 -23.26 -13.95
C VAL A 704 3.62 -22.63 -14.10
N ILE A 705 3.51 -21.33 -13.83
CA ILE A 705 2.33 -20.53 -14.16
C ILE A 705 2.37 -20.27 -15.68
N PRO A 706 1.41 -20.82 -16.46
CA PRO A 706 1.52 -20.82 -17.91
C PRO A 706 0.91 -19.56 -18.55
N ASP A 707 1.59 -19.00 -19.52
CA ASP A 707 1.09 -17.92 -20.41
C ASP A 707 -0.22 -18.33 -21.11
N ALA A 708 -0.43 -19.62 -21.36
CA ALA A 708 -1.67 -20.11 -21.97
C ALA A 708 -2.92 -19.89 -21.10
N ALA A 709 -2.78 -19.73 -19.78
CA ALA A 709 -3.90 -19.50 -18.86
C ALA A 709 -3.94 -18.07 -18.31
N TYR A 710 -2.78 -17.42 -18.18
CA TYR A 710 -2.65 -16.10 -17.55
C TYR A 710 -1.88 -15.08 -18.39
N GLY A 711 -1.54 -15.41 -19.64
CA GLY A 711 -0.92 -14.49 -20.59
C GLY A 711 -1.95 -13.59 -21.26
N SER A 712 -1.49 -12.61 -22.02
CA SER A 712 -2.37 -11.65 -22.71
C SER A 712 -3.32 -12.33 -23.72
N THR A 713 -2.96 -13.49 -24.27
CA THR A 713 -3.82 -14.25 -25.18
C THR A 713 -4.93 -15.04 -24.48
N ALA A 714 -4.81 -15.25 -23.17
CA ALA A 714 -5.83 -15.91 -22.36
C ALA A 714 -6.96 -14.94 -21.95
N ILE A 715 -6.72 -13.64 -22.08
CA ILE A 715 -7.69 -12.58 -21.79
C ILE A 715 -8.46 -12.29 -23.08
N SER A 716 -9.79 -12.32 -23.02
CA SER A 716 -10.62 -11.95 -24.15
C SER A 716 -10.48 -10.45 -24.43
N THR A 717 -10.11 -10.08 -25.66
CA THR A 717 -10.16 -8.68 -26.09
C THR A 717 -11.60 -8.24 -26.30
N GLY A 718 -12.11 -7.23 -25.58
CA GLY A 718 -13.37 -6.57 -25.87
C GLY A 718 -14.38 -6.57 -24.72
N ASP A 719 -15.66 -6.64 -25.05
CA ASP A 719 -16.84 -6.50 -24.17
C ASP A 719 -17.09 -7.74 -23.26
N GLN A 720 -16.06 -8.52 -22.98
CA GLN A 720 -16.14 -9.86 -22.41
C GLN A 720 -15.02 -10.04 -21.38
N SER A 721 -15.37 -10.31 -20.12
CA SER A 721 -14.42 -10.57 -19.03
C SER A 721 -14.46 -12.03 -18.60
N ARG A 722 -13.27 -12.63 -18.45
CA ARG A 722 -12.99 -14.07 -18.39
C ARG A 722 -14.00 -14.91 -19.15
N VAL A 723 -14.28 -14.46 -20.36
CA VAL A 723 -14.73 -15.33 -21.42
C VAL A 723 -13.50 -16.02 -21.99
N ASN A 724 -13.70 -17.22 -22.51
CA ASN A 724 -13.11 -17.55 -23.79
C ASN A 724 -14.14 -17.32 -24.89
#